data_AF-A0A5N6HJ65-F1
#
_entry.id   AF-A0A5N6HJ65-F1
#
_cell.length_a   1.000
_cell.length_b   1.000
_cell.length_c   1.000
_cell.angle_alpha   90.00
_cell.angle_beta   90.00
_cell.angle_gamma   90.00
#
_symmetry.space_group_name_H-M   'P 1'
#
loop_
_entity.id
_entity.type
_entity.pdbx_description
1 polymer ?
#
loop_
_entity_poly.entity_id
_entity_poly.type
_entity_poly.pdbx_seq_one_letter_code
_entity_poly.pdbx_strand_id
1 'polypeptide(L)'
;MKGVPSSAEASNSIPGSSLPSQRAHEPLTHKQPTLDHPRKQSVQSISSEHGGMAENFSKITKVVQAARRPLPTETGDGTYIEPENGGSLWRDLRALGIKDANTLKDLIENKAGGLVKGSGQVVDDKTMLMERIIQLVAKLPTESRNRVKLTNMFLGELWDSLPHPPLSYVGDKYAYRSADGSYNNPTLPWLGAANTEYARTIEPLKVRPASLPDPGLVFDSLFARDTFKPHPNNVSSVFFTWASLIIHDIFQTGHPDENFNKTSSYLDLSILYGDNQEEQNMMRTFKDGKIKPDSFSEPRLHALPAACGVILVMLNRFHNHVVEQLAAINENGRFTKPPERILDPVEARAAWAKYDNDLFQTGRLITCGLYINITLYDYLRTIVNLNRDNTTWTLDPRAHMEHDTVPTALGNQCSVEFNLAYRWHSTISRKDEAWTEQAYQAIVGKPGSEATVEDLMSGMRRLGANMPKDPSKREFAGLKRQSSGKFKDEELVDILTMAIDEVAGSFGARNVPKVLRSVEILGMEQARRWNVGSLNEFRKFFDLKPYQSFEEINSDPEVADQLRHLYEHPDNVELYPGIVAEEAKKPMIPGVGIAPGYTVSRAVLSDAVALVRGDRFYTKEYNSRNLTNWGYEEANYDLEINQGCVFYKLALRAFPQYFKQNSIFAHYPMTTPSANRDIMKMLGREEDFSWDRPSYTPPRTTLFDYANVRRILEDSSNFRVIWDEATGYVFGKGGYDFMLSGDSPFHANQRYHVPSSSAYMFMIDPSWSAFVVL
;
A
#
# COMPACT_ATOMS: atom_id res chain seq x y z
N MET A 1 20.13 56.79 30.45
CA MET A 1 20.97 57.39 31.52
C MET A 1 20.21 57.28 32.83
N LYS A 2 20.87 56.71 33.85
CA LYS A 2 20.65 56.83 35.31
C LYS A 2 19.34 56.33 35.93
N GLY A 3 19.48 55.39 36.89
CA GLY A 3 18.84 55.55 38.21
C GLY A 3 18.12 54.33 38.80
N VAL A 4 18.88 53.42 39.43
CA VAL A 4 18.48 52.61 40.62
C VAL A 4 18.48 53.62 41.82
N PRO A 5 17.85 53.43 43.02
CA PRO A 5 17.67 52.15 43.72
C PRO A 5 16.51 51.96 44.74
N SER A 6 16.49 50.75 45.35
CA SER A 6 16.22 50.48 46.77
C SER A 6 14.75 50.47 47.24
N SER A 7 14.24 49.66 48.17
CA SER A 7 14.60 48.39 48.84
C SER A 7 13.51 48.14 49.92
N ALA A 8 13.45 46.91 50.43
CA ALA A 8 13.01 46.53 51.79
C ALA A 8 11.48 46.57 52.11
N GLU A 9 10.88 45.73 52.94
CA GLU A 9 11.19 44.49 53.68
C GLU A 9 9.91 44.12 54.48
N ALA A 10 9.84 42.87 54.95
CA ALA A 10 9.12 42.41 56.17
C ALA A 10 7.55 42.43 56.17
N SER A 11 6.81 41.54 56.83
CA SER A 11 7.10 40.38 57.69
C SER A 11 5.77 39.65 58.04
N ASN A 12 5.88 38.34 58.29
CA ASN A 12 5.23 37.51 59.33
C ASN A 12 3.71 37.44 59.61
N SER A 13 3.29 36.17 59.78
CA SER A 13 2.45 35.57 60.84
C SER A 13 0.93 35.27 60.64
N ILE A 14 0.63 33.97 60.38
CA ILE A 14 -0.27 32.95 61.07
C ILE A 14 -1.02 33.48 62.34
N PRO A 15 -2.17 32.94 62.88
CA PRO A 15 -2.70 31.55 62.74
C PRO A 15 -4.22 31.22 62.98
N GLY A 16 -4.56 29.92 62.96
CA GLY A 16 -5.64 29.29 63.78
C GLY A 16 -6.69 28.48 63.00
N SER A 17 -6.66 27.13 63.01
CA SER A 17 -7.38 26.17 63.90
C SER A 17 -8.88 26.01 63.56
N SER A 18 -9.57 24.86 63.55
CA SER A 18 -9.44 23.56 64.24
C SER A 18 -10.37 22.48 63.60
N LEU A 19 -9.98 21.20 63.74
CA LEU A 19 -10.72 19.92 63.50
C LEU A 19 -11.88 19.70 64.54
N PRO A 20 -12.61 18.53 64.68
CA PRO A 20 -12.55 17.18 64.05
C PRO A 20 -13.90 16.41 63.79
N SER A 21 -13.81 15.22 63.15
CA SER A 21 -14.38 13.89 63.54
C SER A 21 -14.92 13.04 62.37
N GLN A 22 -14.27 11.90 62.04
CA GLN A 22 -14.66 10.46 62.25
C GLN A 22 -15.82 9.96 61.35
N ARG A 23 -15.86 8.80 60.66
CA ARG A 23 -15.17 7.47 60.65
C ARG A 23 -15.48 6.78 59.28
N ALA A 24 -14.49 6.23 58.56
CA ALA A 24 -14.15 4.80 58.39
C ALA A 24 -14.99 3.95 57.39
N HIS A 25 -14.40 3.52 56.25
CA HIS A 25 -13.99 2.13 55.96
C HIS A 25 -13.40 1.98 54.53
N GLU A 26 -12.26 1.28 54.44
CA GLU A 26 -11.48 0.91 53.23
C GLU A 26 -11.75 -0.57 52.87
N PRO A 27 -11.42 -1.08 51.65
CA PRO A 27 -10.09 -1.69 51.47
C PRO A 27 -9.42 -1.62 50.06
N LEU A 28 -8.09 -1.37 50.11
CA LEU A 28 -6.93 -2.05 49.47
C LEU A 28 -6.85 -2.33 47.96
N THR A 29 -5.88 -1.67 47.28
CA THR A 29 -5.07 -2.23 46.17
C THR A 29 -3.61 -1.76 46.23
N HIS A 30 -2.67 -2.67 45.96
CA HIS A 30 -1.20 -2.51 46.00
C HIS A 30 -0.64 -1.62 44.87
N LYS A 31 0.33 -0.73 45.19
CA LYS A 31 1.23 -0.08 44.22
C LYS A 31 2.70 -0.21 44.65
N GLN A 32 3.57 -0.59 43.70
CA GLN A 32 5.03 -0.43 43.77
C GLN A 32 5.44 0.88 43.07
N PRO A 33 6.51 1.60 43.51
CA PRO A 33 6.98 2.83 42.88
C PRO A 33 8.21 2.65 41.97
N THR A 34 8.27 3.48 40.93
CA THR A 34 9.35 3.64 39.92
C THR A 34 10.46 4.58 40.40
N LEU A 35 11.70 4.32 39.94
CA LEU A 35 12.93 5.08 40.22
C LEU A 35 13.23 6.11 39.11
N ASP A 36 13.59 7.34 39.52
CA ASP A 36 14.03 8.46 38.68
C ASP A 36 15.53 8.39 38.32
N HIS A 37 15.88 8.82 37.11
CA HIS A 37 17.25 9.08 36.64
C HIS A 37 17.56 10.60 36.62
N PRO A 38 18.73 11.07 37.10
CA PRO A 38 19.12 12.47 36.97
C PRO A 38 19.98 12.78 35.73
N ARG A 39 19.72 13.99 35.17
CA ARG A 39 20.38 14.65 34.03
C ARG A 39 21.85 15.03 34.30
N LYS A 40 22.65 15.01 33.22
CA LYS A 40 23.99 15.63 33.12
C LYS A 40 23.91 17.14 32.88
N GLN A 41 24.78 17.91 33.53
CA GLN A 41 25.27 19.21 33.03
C GLN A 41 26.79 19.30 33.21
N SER A 42 27.46 19.66 32.12
CA SER A 42 28.86 20.11 32.03
C SER A 42 28.92 21.64 32.15
N VAL A 43 30.00 22.21 32.71
CA VAL A 43 30.84 23.27 32.10
C VAL A 43 32.14 23.49 32.93
N GLN A 44 33.24 23.60 32.17
CA GLN A 44 34.63 24.10 32.35
C GLN A 44 34.85 25.23 33.40
N SER A 45 36.04 25.65 33.87
CA SER A 45 37.48 25.28 33.80
C SER A 45 38.23 26.33 34.65
N ILE A 46 39.24 25.98 35.47
CA ILE A 46 40.31 26.92 35.88
C ILE A 46 41.64 26.17 36.04
N SER A 47 42.66 26.69 35.36
CA SER A 47 44.08 26.34 35.40
C SER A 47 44.79 26.86 36.66
N SER A 48 45.65 26.06 37.29
CA SER A 48 46.97 26.52 37.79
C SER A 48 47.75 25.37 38.42
N GLU A 49 49.01 25.27 38.01
CA GLU A 49 50.09 24.46 38.56
C GLU A 49 50.12 24.51 40.10
N HIS A 50 50.15 23.35 40.78
CA HIS A 50 50.78 23.05 42.09
C HIS A 50 50.53 21.55 42.41
N GLY A 51 51.07 20.66 41.56
CA GLY A 51 50.75 19.23 41.50
C GLY A 51 51.53 18.28 42.44
N GLY A 52 52.27 18.78 43.44
CA GLY A 52 53.16 17.92 44.25
C GLY A 52 52.60 17.43 45.59
N MET A 53 51.65 18.14 46.21
CA MET A 53 51.19 17.84 47.58
C MET A 53 49.84 17.10 47.65
N ALA A 54 48.99 17.23 46.62
CA ALA A 54 47.70 16.55 46.54
C ALA A 54 47.84 15.03 46.24
N GLU A 55 48.87 14.62 45.49
CA GLU A 55 49.10 13.21 45.17
C GLU A 55 49.49 12.38 46.40
N ASN A 56 50.29 12.93 47.32
CA ASN A 56 50.73 12.21 48.52
C ASN A 56 49.62 12.04 49.54
N PHE A 57 48.73 13.04 49.67
CA PHE A 57 47.50 12.90 50.45
C PHE A 57 46.57 11.83 49.84
N SER A 58 46.40 11.83 48.50
CA SER A 58 45.56 10.82 47.82
C SER A 58 46.05 9.38 48.01
N LYS A 59 47.37 9.17 48.09
CA LYS A 59 47.97 7.85 48.34
C LYS A 59 47.72 7.38 49.77
N ILE A 60 47.85 8.26 50.76
CA ILE A 60 47.55 7.94 52.16
C ILE A 60 46.06 7.69 52.35
N THR A 61 45.18 8.49 51.73
CA THR A 61 43.72 8.29 51.77
C THR A 61 43.31 6.97 51.10
N LYS A 62 43.94 6.59 49.99
CA LYS A 62 43.72 5.28 49.32
C LYS A 62 44.17 4.10 50.19
N VAL A 63 45.27 4.21 50.93
CA VAL A 63 45.73 3.15 51.86
C VAL A 63 44.77 3.03 53.05
N VAL A 64 44.30 4.14 53.61
CA VAL A 64 43.33 4.14 54.72
C VAL A 64 41.94 3.63 54.27
N GLN A 65 41.51 3.93 53.04
CA GLN A 65 40.30 3.35 52.44
C GLN A 65 40.46 1.87 52.13
N ALA A 66 41.62 1.43 51.61
CA ALA A 66 41.90 0.03 51.33
C ALA A 66 42.05 -0.84 52.59
N ALA A 67 42.36 -0.24 53.75
CA ALA A 67 42.39 -0.92 55.06
C ALA A 67 41.02 -0.99 55.74
N ARG A 68 40.04 -0.16 55.33
CA ARG A 68 38.68 -0.10 55.88
C ARG A 68 37.60 -0.73 54.99
N ARG A 69 37.99 -1.30 53.84
CA ARG A 69 37.05 -2.02 52.96
C ARG A 69 36.58 -3.32 53.64
N PRO A 70 35.28 -3.63 53.65
CA PRO A 70 34.79 -4.90 54.16
C PRO A 70 35.40 -6.05 53.34
N LEU A 71 35.75 -7.16 54.01
CA LEU A 71 36.26 -8.35 53.32
C LEU A 71 35.13 -8.97 52.47
N PRO A 72 35.41 -9.49 51.26
CA PRO A 72 34.41 -10.17 50.45
C PRO A 72 33.93 -11.44 51.17
N THR A 73 32.63 -11.70 51.13
CA THR A 73 32.03 -12.89 51.76
C THR A 73 31.96 -14.11 50.83
N GLU A 74 32.40 -13.97 49.58
CA GLU A 74 32.19 -14.94 48.50
C GLU A 74 33.09 -16.19 48.59
N THR A 75 34.33 -16.06 49.10
CA THR A 75 35.29 -17.18 49.21
C THR A 75 35.34 -17.80 50.60
N GLY A 76 34.57 -17.28 51.57
CA GLY A 76 34.52 -17.75 52.95
C GLY A 76 35.76 -17.42 53.82
N ASP A 77 36.90 -17.07 53.22
CA ASP A 77 38.16 -16.74 53.90
C ASP A 77 38.54 -15.24 53.81
N GLY A 78 37.70 -14.41 53.18
CA GLY A 78 37.93 -12.97 53.05
C GLY A 78 38.97 -12.59 52.00
N THR A 79 39.39 -13.51 51.13
CA THR A 79 40.25 -13.21 49.99
C THR A 79 39.45 -12.58 48.84
N TYR A 80 40.06 -11.65 48.11
CA TYR A 80 39.46 -11.07 46.91
C TYR A 80 39.69 -12.04 45.75
N ILE A 81 38.62 -12.44 45.07
CA ILE A 81 38.74 -13.12 43.77
C ILE A 81 39.38 -12.11 42.82
N GLU A 82 40.64 -12.34 42.43
CA GLU A 82 41.24 -11.54 41.36
C GLU A 82 40.42 -11.76 40.09
N PRO A 83 39.97 -10.70 39.39
CA PRO A 83 39.37 -10.89 38.08
C PRO A 83 40.37 -11.65 37.22
N GLU A 84 39.93 -12.70 36.53
CA GLU A 84 40.77 -13.47 35.61
C GLU A 84 41.55 -12.49 34.72
N ASN A 85 42.86 -12.41 34.96
CA ASN A 85 43.77 -11.65 34.12
C ASN A 85 43.81 -12.34 32.77
N GLY A 86 42.89 -11.94 31.88
CA GLY A 86 42.72 -12.49 30.53
C GLY A 86 44.08 -12.70 29.86
N GLY A 87 44.24 -13.87 29.26
CA GLY A 87 45.51 -14.42 28.82
C GLY A 87 46.40 -13.44 28.06
N SER A 88 47.70 -13.52 28.34
CA SER A 88 48.75 -12.75 27.65
C SER A 88 48.70 -12.96 26.14
N LEU A 89 48.70 -11.87 25.36
CA LEU A 89 48.76 -11.86 23.89
C LEU A 89 49.84 -12.80 23.30
N TRP A 90 50.92 -13.01 24.07
CA TRP A 90 52.02 -13.91 23.72
C TRP A 90 51.62 -15.40 23.69
N ARG A 91 50.65 -15.82 24.51
CA ARG A 91 50.14 -17.20 24.51
C ARG A 91 49.25 -17.46 23.30
N ASP A 92 48.46 -16.46 22.89
CA ASP A 92 47.67 -16.52 21.65
C ASP A 92 48.60 -16.62 20.44
N LEU A 93 49.65 -15.79 20.36
CA LEU A 93 50.63 -15.82 19.26
C LEU A 93 51.34 -17.18 19.11
N ARG A 94 51.60 -17.91 20.21
CA ARG A 94 52.18 -19.26 20.14
C ARG A 94 51.21 -20.32 19.64
N ALA A 95 49.91 -20.11 19.77
CA ALA A 95 48.88 -21.05 19.34
C ALA A 95 48.50 -20.91 17.85
N LEU A 96 48.96 -19.84 17.19
CA LEU A 96 48.57 -19.48 15.82
C LEU A 96 49.68 -19.78 14.80
N GLY A 97 49.33 -20.44 13.69
CA GLY A 97 50.22 -20.67 12.55
C GLY A 97 49.91 -19.77 11.33
N ILE A 98 50.69 -19.90 10.24
CA ILE A 98 50.53 -19.10 9.01
C ILE A 98 49.15 -19.29 8.37
N LYS A 99 48.62 -20.53 8.40
CA LYS A 99 47.26 -20.82 7.90
C LYS A 99 46.18 -20.09 8.70
N ASP A 100 46.40 -19.90 10.00
CA ASP A 100 45.47 -19.23 10.91
C ASP A 100 45.46 -17.70 10.69
N ALA A 101 46.61 -17.13 10.31
CA ALA A 101 46.70 -15.73 9.88
C ALA A 101 45.98 -15.47 8.55
N ASN A 102 46.06 -16.41 7.60
CA ASN A 102 45.27 -16.35 6.36
C ASN A 102 43.77 -16.47 6.66
N THR A 103 43.35 -17.36 7.57
CA THR A 103 41.94 -17.44 8.01
C THR A 103 41.47 -16.14 8.65
N LEU A 104 42.29 -15.49 9.49
CA LEU A 104 41.95 -14.22 10.10
C LEU A 104 41.87 -13.10 9.05
N LYS A 105 42.76 -13.12 8.06
CA LYS A 105 42.72 -12.22 6.90
C LYS A 105 41.45 -12.44 6.10
N ASP A 106 41.13 -13.67 5.72
CA ASP A 106 39.90 -14.02 5.01
C ASP A 106 38.67 -13.61 5.82
N LEU A 107 38.64 -13.82 7.14
CA LEU A 107 37.56 -13.37 8.02
C LEU A 107 37.43 -11.84 8.02
N ILE A 108 38.55 -11.11 8.09
CA ILE A 108 38.54 -9.64 8.04
C ILE A 108 38.15 -9.15 6.65
N GLU A 109 38.62 -9.77 5.57
CA GLU A 109 38.26 -9.43 4.19
C GLU A 109 36.79 -9.74 3.92
N ASN A 110 36.24 -10.84 4.43
CA ASN A 110 34.81 -11.09 4.36
C ASN A 110 34.04 -10.08 5.21
N LYS A 111 34.50 -9.75 6.42
CA LYS A 111 33.81 -8.79 7.30
C LYS A 111 33.94 -7.31 6.86
N ALA A 112 35.06 -6.93 6.24
CA ALA A 112 35.37 -5.56 5.80
C ALA A 112 35.11 -5.33 4.30
N GLY A 113 35.11 -6.40 3.49
CA GLY A 113 34.77 -6.41 2.06
C GLY A 113 33.30 -6.69 1.77
N GLY A 114 32.49 -6.91 2.81
CA GLY A 114 31.04 -6.97 2.73
C GLY A 114 30.48 -8.38 2.88
N LEU A 115 30.43 -8.88 4.12
CA LEU A 115 29.58 -10.00 4.60
C LEU A 115 29.11 -9.70 6.03
N VAL A 116 28.57 -8.50 6.18
CA VAL A 116 27.46 -8.27 7.11
C VAL A 116 26.20 -8.71 6.37
N LYS A 117 25.26 -9.38 7.04
CA LYS A 117 23.98 -9.82 6.47
C LYS A 117 23.45 -8.78 5.47
N GLY A 118 23.28 -9.21 4.21
CA GLY A 118 22.72 -8.43 3.11
C GLY A 118 23.71 -7.75 2.14
N SER A 119 25.01 -8.00 2.21
CA SER A 119 26.00 -7.48 1.23
C SER A 119 25.95 -8.09 -0.19
N GLY A 120 25.09 -9.08 -0.44
CA GLY A 120 24.93 -9.70 -1.75
C GLY A 120 26.10 -10.56 -2.23
N GLN A 121 27.26 -10.52 -1.59
CA GLN A 121 28.38 -11.43 -1.88
C GLN A 121 28.09 -12.81 -1.32
N VAL A 122 28.16 -13.83 -2.17
CA VAL A 122 27.98 -15.23 -1.79
C VAL A 122 29.32 -15.77 -1.31
N VAL A 123 29.34 -16.42 -0.14
CA VAL A 123 30.52 -17.15 0.33
C VAL A 123 30.60 -18.49 -0.40
N ASP A 124 31.75 -18.79 -1.01
CA ASP A 124 32.04 -20.14 -1.51
C ASP A 124 32.34 -21.06 -0.31
N ASP A 125 31.36 -21.89 0.04
CA ASP A 125 31.43 -22.85 1.15
C ASP A 125 32.53 -23.90 0.94
N LYS A 126 32.94 -24.16 -0.31
CA LYS A 126 34.04 -25.07 -0.62
C LYS A 126 35.40 -24.56 -0.15
N THR A 127 35.51 -23.27 0.18
CA THR A 127 36.72 -22.73 0.84
C THR A 127 36.84 -23.13 2.32
N MET A 128 35.79 -23.75 2.89
CA MET A 128 35.71 -24.18 4.28
C MET A 128 36.07 -23.09 5.28
N LEU A 129 35.73 -21.83 4.98
CA LEU A 129 36.08 -20.68 5.81
C LEU A 129 35.52 -20.83 7.23
N MET A 130 34.27 -21.28 7.36
CA MET A 130 33.62 -21.52 8.64
C MET A 130 34.40 -22.54 9.48
N GLU A 131 34.77 -23.69 8.89
CA GLU A 131 35.54 -24.73 9.56
C GLU A 131 36.94 -24.23 9.95
N ARG A 132 37.57 -23.42 9.09
CA ARG A 132 38.86 -22.77 9.39
C ARG A 132 38.75 -21.81 10.58
N ILE A 133 37.66 -21.06 10.70
CA ILE A 133 37.39 -20.19 11.87
C ILE A 133 37.18 -21.05 13.13
N ILE A 134 36.43 -22.15 13.04
CA ILE A 134 36.23 -23.08 14.16
C ILE A 134 37.59 -23.65 14.63
N GLN A 135 38.44 -24.07 13.69
CA GLN A 135 39.80 -24.54 14.00
C GLN A 135 40.64 -23.46 14.69
N LEU A 136 40.58 -22.21 14.21
CA LEU A 136 41.25 -21.07 14.80
C LEU A 136 40.80 -20.84 16.25
N VAL A 137 39.50 -20.78 16.49
CA VAL A 137 38.93 -20.55 17.83
C VAL A 137 39.26 -21.71 18.78
N ALA A 138 39.23 -22.95 18.28
CA ALA A 138 39.53 -24.15 19.07
C ALA A 138 41.00 -24.23 19.52
N LYS A 139 41.94 -23.68 18.73
CA LYS A 139 43.38 -23.64 19.09
C LYS A 139 43.70 -22.62 20.18
N LEU A 140 42.88 -21.58 20.35
CA LEU A 140 43.17 -20.52 21.31
C LEU A 140 42.98 -20.99 22.77
N PRO A 141 43.85 -20.55 23.71
CA PRO A 141 43.71 -20.87 25.13
C PRO A 141 42.34 -20.48 25.70
N THR A 142 41.84 -21.23 26.68
CA THR A 142 40.52 -20.96 27.32
C THR A 142 40.44 -19.56 27.94
N GLU A 143 41.53 -19.08 28.54
CA GLU A 143 41.64 -17.73 29.12
C GLU A 143 41.82 -16.60 28.08
N SER A 144 41.82 -16.91 26.78
CA SER A 144 42.11 -15.92 25.72
C SER A 144 40.93 -14.97 25.50
N ARG A 145 41.18 -13.67 25.61
CA ARG A 145 40.21 -12.63 25.22
C ARG A 145 39.88 -12.68 23.72
N ASN A 146 40.83 -13.07 22.88
CA ASN A 146 40.61 -13.20 21.43
C ASN A 146 39.71 -14.40 21.12
N ARG A 147 39.85 -15.51 21.85
CA ARG A 147 38.94 -16.65 21.74
C ARG A 147 37.51 -16.24 22.05
N VAL A 148 37.27 -15.53 23.15
CA VAL A 148 35.93 -15.03 23.52
C VAL A 148 35.38 -14.10 22.45
N LYS A 149 36.19 -13.15 21.95
CA LYS A 149 35.75 -12.21 20.91
C LYS A 149 35.38 -12.91 19.60
N LEU A 150 36.21 -13.83 19.11
CA LEU A 150 35.93 -14.59 17.89
C LEU A 150 34.72 -15.51 18.06
N THR A 151 34.59 -16.15 19.23
CA THR A 151 33.41 -16.96 19.58
C THR A 151 32.14 -16.11 19.54
N ASN A 152 32.12 -14.93 20.18
CA ASN A 152 30.95 -14.06 20.18
C ASN A 152 30.62 -13.53 18.78
N MET A 153 31.64 -13.22 17.97
CA MET A 153 31.43 -12.85 16.56
C MET A 153 30.79 -13.98 15.76
N PHE A 154 31.31 -15.21 15.91
CA PHE A 154 30.80 -16.39 15.23
C PHE A 154 29.39 -16.76 15.68
N LEU A 155 29.10 -16.68 16.98
CA LEU A 155 27.75 -16.87 17.52
C LEU A 155 26.77 -15.83 16.97
N GLY A 156 27.16 -14.57 16.86
CA GLY A 156 26.34 -13.52 16.25
C GLY A 156 26.04 -13.81 14.78
N GLU A 157 27.04 -14.23 14.01
CA GLU A 157 26.87 -14.60 12.59
C GLU A 157 25.92 -15.80 12.41
N LEU A 158 26.07 -16.85 13.23
CA LEU A 158 25.17 -18.00 13.21
C LEU A 158 23.75 -17.64 13.66
N TRP A 159 23.59 -16.78 14.67
CA TRP A 159 22.29 -16.28 15.10
C TRP A 159 21.61 -15.46 14.00
N ASP A 160 22.34 -14.52 13.40
CA ASP A 160 21.80 -13.65 12.34
C ASP A 160 21.54 -14.41 11.03
N SER A 161 22.04 -15.64 10.86
CA SER A 161 21.79 -16.48 9.68
C SER A 161 20.34 -16.94 9.57
N LEU A 162 19.58 -16.95 10.67
CA LEU A 162 18.18 -17.36 10.68
C LEU A 162 17.25 -16.18 11.04
N PRO A 163 15.99 -16.20 10.59
CA PRO A 163 15.01 -15.20 11.00
C PRO A 163 14.54 -15.45 12.44
N HIS A 164 14.54 -14.39 13.25
CA HIS A 164 14.10 -14.43 14.64
C HIS A 164 13.20 -13.23 14.94
N PRO A 165 11.87 -13.42 15.10
CA PRO A 165 11.10 -14.65 14.86
C PRO A 165 10.93 -14.97 13.36
N PRO A 166 10.55 -16.21 13.00
CA PRO A 166 10.16 -16.53 11.62
C PRO A 166 8.85 -15.83 11.25
N LEU A 167 8.74 -15.40 9.98
CA LEU A 167 7.55 -14.72 9.45
C LEU A 167 6.78 -15.57 8.42
N SER A 168 7.34 -16.70 8.00
CA SER A 168 6.71 -17.65 7.06
C SER A 168 6.49 -18.99 7.74
N TYR A 169 5.30 -19.57 7.54
CA TYR A 169 4.84 -20.79 8.20
C TYR A 169 4.13 -21.70 7.20
N VAL A 170 4.21 -23.01 7.42
CA VAL A 170 3.53 -24.01 6.60
C VAL A 170 2.11 -24.28 7.10
N GLY A 171 1.22 -24.67 6.17
CA GLY A 171 -0.17 -25.10 6.45
C GLY A 171 -1.23 -24.07 6.09
N ASP A 172 -2.47 -24.56 5.90
CA ASP A 172 -3.61 -23.79 5.38
C ASP A 172 -3.90 -22.50 6.17
N LYS A 173 -3.63 -22.51 7.48
CA LYS A 173 -3.80 -21.35 8.36
C LYS A 173 -3.00 -20.12 7.92
N TYR A 174 -1.81 -20.33 7.35
CA TYR A 174 -0.89 -19.24 6.98
C TYR A 174 -0.71 -19.09 5.48
N ALA A 175 -1.19 -20.06 4.69
CA ALA A 175 -1.08 -20.08 3.23
C ALA A 175 -1.95 -19.01 2.54
N TYR A 176 -3.04 -18.59 3.20
CA TYR A 176 -4.03 -17.68 2.63
C TYR A 176 -4.27 -16.46 3.51
N ARG A 177 -4.76 -15.38 2.91
CA ARG A 177 -5.29 -14.23 3.64
C ARG A 177 -6.55 -14.66 4.39
N SER A 178 -6.57 -14.46 5.71
CA SER A 178 -7.80 -14.60 6.51
C SER A 178 -8.86 -13.60 6.04
N ALA A 179 -10.13 -13.86 6.37
CA ALA A 179 -11.22 -12.99 5.93
C ALA A 179 -11.21 -11.61 6.62
N ASP A 180 -10.65 -11.52 7.83
CA ASP A 180 -10.54 -10.29 8.62
C ASP A 180 -9.14 -9.66 8.57
N GLY A 181 -8.20 -10.20 7.79
CA GLY A 181 -6.81 -9.73 7.72
C GLY A 181 -5.91 -10.16 8.89
N SER A 182 -6.42 -10.90 9.87
CA SER A 182 -5.62 -11.50 10.94
C SER A 182 -4.55 -12.47 10.41
N TYR A 183 -3.53 -12.76 11.21
CA TYR A 183 -2.41 -13.66 10.89
C TYR A 183 -1.54 -13.22 9.69
N ASN A 184 -1.67 -11.98 9.20
CA ASN A 184 -0.68 -11.41 8.27
C ASN A 184 0.69 -11.36 8.94
N ASN A 185 0.75 -10.83 10.16
CA ASN A 185 1.86 -11.01 11.07
C ASN A 185 1.62 -12.27 11.95
N PRO A 186 2.42 -13.34 11.82
CA PRO A 186 2.21 -14.57 12.59
C PRO A 186 2.52 -14.45 14.10
N THR A 187 3.36 -13.48 14.51
CA THR A 187 3.74 -13.28 15.91
C THR A 187 2.81 -12.34 16.65
N LEU A 188 2.15 -11.43 15.91
CA LEU A 188 1.06 -10.59 16.38
C LEU A 188 -0.19 -10.79 15.49
N PRO A 189 -0.92 -11.91 15.67
CA PRO A 189 -2.03 -12.27 14.78
C PRO A 189 -3.13 -11.23 14.57
N TRP A 190 -3.37 -10.36 15.55
CA TRP A 190 -4.41 -9.33 15.47
C TRP A 190 -3.94 -8.05 14.77
N LEU A 191 -2.64 -7.89 14.51
CA LEU A 191 -2.09 -6.69 13.91
C LEU A 191 -2.67 -6.47 12.50
N GLY A 192 -3.33 -5.35 12.31
CA GLY A 192 -4.00 -4.97 11.07
C GLY A 192 -5.30 -5.71 10.79
N ALA A 193 -5.82 -6.51 11.70
CA ALA A 193 -7.09 -7.18 11.52
C ALA A 193 -8.27 -6.18 11.57
N ALA A 194 -9.35 -6.50 10.87
CA ALA A 194 -10.61 -5.78 10.94
C ALA A 194 -11.16 -5.74 12.38
N ASN A 195 -11.89 -4.68 12.69
CA ASN A 195 -12.45 -4.40 14.02
C ASN A 195 -11.37 -4.26 15.12
N THR A 196 -10.25 -3.63 14.78
CA THR A 196 -9.19 -3.22 15.73
C THR A 196 -9.06 -1.71 15.77
N GLU A 197 -8.49 -1.18 16.85
CA GLU A 197 -8.33 0.27 17.05
C GLU A 197 -7.36 0.89 16.04
N TYR A 198 -7.64 2.13 15.63
CA TYR A 198 -6.67 2.91 14.86
C TYR A 198 -5.41 3.16 15.67
N ALA A 199 -4.26 3.07 15.00
CA ALA A 199 -2.98 3.52 15.55
C ALA A 199 -2.90 5.06 15.62
N ARG A 200 -1.82 5.54 16.22
CA ARG A 200 -1.44 6.96 16.22
C ARG A 200 -0.01 7.09 15.72
N THR A 201 0.21 7.99 14.76
CA THR A 201 1.54 8.25 14.20
C THR A 201 2.31 9.30 15.01
N ILE A 202 1.63 10.34 15.52
CA ILE A 202 2.29 11.47 16.21
C ILE A 202 1.77 11.67 17.62
N GLU A 203 2.62 12.15 18.52
CA GLU A 203 2.22 12.60 19.84
C GLU A 203 1.69 14.06 19.77
N PRO A 204 0.47 14.36 20.25
CA PRO A 204 -0.03 15.73 20.36
C PRO A 204 0.58 16.40 21.61
N LEU A 205 1.67 17.15 21.42
CA LEU A 205 2.49 17.72 22.49
C LEU A 205 2.09 19.16 22.84
N LYS A 206 1.56 19.92 21.87
CA LYS A 206 1.29 21.35 22.03
C LYS A 206 -0.06 21.61 22.69
N VAL A 207 -0.05 22.54 23.65
CA VAL A 207 -1.28 23.05 24.26
C VAL A 207 -2.08 23.80 23.21
N ARG A 208 -3.33 23.35 22.97
CA ARG A 208 -4.24 23.99 22.02
C ARG A 208 -4.95 25.21 22.63
N PRO A 209 -5.39 26.16 21.81
CA PRO A 209 -6.33 27.18 22.24
C PRO A 209 -7.58 26.56 22.88
N ALA A 210 -8.14 27.22 23.89
CA ALA A 210 -9.31 26.72 24.62
C ALA A 210 -10.58 26.64 23.74
N SER A 211 -10.63 27.41 22.65
CA SER A 211 -11.72 27.40 21.69
C SER A 211 -11.13 27.28 20.29
N LEU A 212 -11.45 26.17 19.61
CA LEU A 212 -11.12 25.99 18.20
C LEU A 212 -12.20 26.65 17.34
N PRO A 213 -11.88 27.04 16.09
CA PRO A 213 -12.85 27.61 15.17
C PRO A 213 -14.04 26.69 14.92
N ASP A 214 -15.20 27.26 14.61
CA ASP A 214 -16.36 26.48 14.17
C ASP A 214 -16.02 25.70 12.88
N PRO A 215 -16.22 24.37 12.81
CA PRO A 215 -15.92 23.59 11.62
C PRO A 215 -16.66 24.06 10.36
N GLY A 216 -17.89 24.55 10.50
CA GLY A 216 -18.65 25.10 9.38
C GLY A 216 -17.98 26.35 8.82
N LEU A 217 -17.56 27.26 9.70
CA LEU A 217 -16.79 28.45 9.31
C LEU A 217 -15.45 28.10 8.66
N VAL A 218 -14.73 27.08 9.17
CA VAL A 218 -13.50 26.58 8.55
C VAL A 218 -13.78 26.08 7.14
N PHE A 219 -14.84 25.28 6.95
CA PHE A 219 -15.22 24.79 5.63
C PHE A 219 -15.54 25.95 4.67
N ASP A 220 -16.41 26.87 5.07
CA ASP A 220 -16.88 27.97 4.22
C ASP A 220 -15.73 28.92 3.85
N SER A 221 -14.72 29.08 4.72
CA SER A 221 -13.60 30.01 4.51
C SER A 221 -12.41 29.41 3.76
N LEU A 222 -12.13 28.12 3.96
CA LEU A 222 -10.90 27.47 3.50
C LEU A 222 -11.13 26.31 2.52
N PHE A 223 -12.26 25.61 2.59
CA PHE A 223 -12.47 24.36 1.84
C PHE A 223 -13.37 24.55 0.64
N ALA A 224 -14.49 25.27 0.82
CA ALA A 224 -15.58 25.34 -0.14
C ALA A 224 -15.10 25.75 -1.55
N ARG A 225 -15.47 24.96 -2.55
CA ARG A 225 -15.19 25.22 -3.96
C ARG A 225 -16.03 26.38 -4.47
N ASP A 226 -15.36 27.44 -4.92
CA ASP A 226 -16.01 28.55 -5.61
C ASP A 226 -16.00 28.37 -7.12
N THR A 227 -14.87 27.94 -7.67
CA THR A 227 -14.68 27.65 -9.09
C THR A 227 -13.91 26.36 -9.24
N PHE A 228 -14.36 25.50 -10.15
CA PHE A 228 -13.66 24.25 -10.44
C PHE A 228 -12.27 24.51 -11.00
N LYS A 229 -11.24 24.06 -10.27
CA LYS A 229 -9.84 24.07 -10.73
C LYS A 229 -9.48 22.68 -11.26
N PRO A 230 -9.29 22.49 -12.57
CA PRO A 230 -8.92 21.19 -13.12
C PRO A 230 -7.51 20.79 -12.67
N HIS A 231 -7.27 19.49 -12.58
CA HIS A 231 -5.98 18.94 -12.21
C HIS A 231 -4.88 19.38 -13.20
N PRO A 232 -3.74 19.94 -12.75
CA PRO A 232 -2.77 20.59 -13.64
C PRO A 232 -2.07 19.64 -14.62
N ASN A 233 -2.00 18.34 -14.30
CA ASN A 233 -1.50 17.29 -15.21
C ASN A 233 -2.60 16.52 -15.95
N ASN A 234 -3.85 17.01 -15.98
CA ASN A 234 -4.99 16.32 -16.61
C ASN A 234 -5.14 14.85 -16.16
N VAL A 235 -4.94 14.62 -14.86
CA VAL A 235 -5.23 13.32 -14.24
C VAL A 235 -6.73 13.10 -14.35
N SER A 236 -7.12 11.91 -14.79
CA SER A 236 -8.54 11.54 -14.97
C SER A 236 -9.22 11.27 -13.62
N SER A 237 -10.55 11.23 -13.62
CA SER A 237 -11.32 10.78 -12.45
C SER A 237 -11.02 9.32 -12.06
N VAL A 238 -10.61 8.46 -13.00
CA VAL A 238 -10.27 7.05 -12.68
C VAL A 238 -9.13 6.94 -11.67
N PHE A 239 -8.17 7.88 -11.67
CA PHE A 239 -7.13 7.90 -10.65
C PHE A 239 -7.73 8.01 -9.23
N PHE A 240 -8.64 8.96 -9.03
CA PHE A 240 -9.27 9.18 -7.72
C PHE A 240 -10.39 8.17 -7.42
N THR A 241 -10.94 7.53 -8.45
CA THR A 241 -11.78 6.33 -8.30
C THR A 241 -10.95 5.19 -7.69
N TRP A 242 -9.76 4.92 -8.24
CA TRP A 242 -8.84 3.92 -7.69
C TRP A 242 -8.38 4.27 -6.27
N ALA A 243 -8.08 5.55 -6.00
CA ALA A 243 -7.80 6.04 -4.66
C ALA A 243 -8.96 5.77 -3.70
N SER A 244 -10.21 5.99 -4.13
CA SER A 244 -11.41 5.70 -3.32
C SER A 244 -11.54 4.22 -2.98
N LEU A 245 -11.19 3.32 -3.91
CA LEU A 245 -11.14 1.89 -3.63
C LEU A 245 -10.09 1.57 -2.55
N ILE A 246 -8.85 2.06 -2.71
CA ILE A 246 -7.79 1.90 -1.71
C ILE A 246 -8.22 2.42 -0.33
N ILE A 247 -8.81 3.62 -0.29
CA ILE A 247 -9.29 4.26 0.95
C ILE A 247 -10.34 3.39 1.62
N HIS A 248 -11.31 2.88 0.87
CA HIS A 248 -12.37 2.05 1.44
C HIS A 248 -11.91 0.64 1.82
N ASP A 249 -10.84 0.13 1.19
CA ASP A 249 -10.19 -1.14 1.53
C ASP A 249 -9.53 -1.07 2.92
N ILE A 250 -8.92 0.08 3.26
CA ILE A 250 -8.14 0.21 4.50
C ILE A 250 -8.81 1.09 5.58
N PHE A 251 -9.91 1.78 5.27
CA PHE A 251 -10.62 2.64 6.22
C PHE A 251 -12.13 2.41 6.29
N GLN A 252 -12.58 2.07 7.49
CA GLN A 252 -13.99 2.03 7.85
C GLN A 252 -14.18 2.38 9.33
N THR A 253 -14.26 3.67 9.62
CA THR A 253 -14.43 4.14 10.99
C THR A 253 -15.74 3.62 11.61
N GLY A 254 -15.62 3.03 12.79
CA GLY A 254 -16.73 2.51 13.56
C GLY A 254 -17.71 3.58 14.03
N HIS A 255 -18.95 3.15 14.31
CA HIS A 255 -20.01 3.97 14.88
C HIS A 255 -20.85 3.10 15.82
N PRO A 256 -21.15 3.54 17.06
CA PRO A 256 -20.85 4.86 17.62
C PRO A 256 -19.39 5.05 18.07
N ASP A 257 -18.60 3.98 18.18
CA ASP A 257 -17.19 4.08 18.56
C ASP A 257 -16.29 4.31 17.34
N GLU A 258 -15.81 5.54 17.21
CA GLU A 258 -14.97 6.01 16.09
C GLU A 258 -13.49 5.61 16.26
N ASN A 259 -13.10 4.95 17.35
CA ASN A 259 -11.70 4.54 17.55
C ASN A 259 -11.35 3.26 16.80
N PHE A 260 -12.35 2.49 16.36
CA PHE A 260 -12.15 1.22 15.65
C PHE A 260 -12.17 1.41 14.14
N ASN A 261 -11.26 0.71 13.46
CA ASN A 261 -11.33 0.45 12.04
C ASN A 261 -12.05 -0.88 11.80
N LYS A 262 -13.18 -0.87 11.11
CA LYS A 262 -14.01 -2.05 10.85
C LYS A 262 -13.51 -2.89 9.67
N THR A 263 -12.63 -2.35 8.82
CA THR A 263 -11.91 -3.10 7.78
C THR A 263 -10.48 -3.41 8.23
N SER A 264 -9.82 -4.32 7.54
CA SER A 264 -8.41 -4.64 7.73
C SER A 264 -7.52 -3.43 7.39
N SER A 265 -6.32 -3.40 7.94
CA SER A 265 -5.28 -2.40 7.59
C SER A 265 -4.40 -2.87 6.41
N TYR A 266 -4.90 -3.80 5.59
CA TYR A 266 -4.18 -4.37 4.46
C TYR A 266 -4.92 -4.08 3.16
N LEU A 267 -4.17 -4.01 2.05
CA LEU A 267 -4.76 -3.91 0.71
C LEU A 267 -5.21 -5.31 0.25
N ASP A 268 -6.20 -5.91 0.92
CA ASP A 268 -6.62 -7.29 0.72
C ASP A 268 -7.95 -7.46 -0.04
N LEU A 269 -8.41 -6.37 -0.68
CA LEU A 269 -9.67 -6.30 -1.42
C LEU A 269 -10.87 -6.71 -0.56
N SER A 270 -10.89 -6.36 0.72
CA SER A 270 -12.06 -6.57 1.58
C SER A 270 -13.30 -5.86 1.02
N ILE A 271 -13.12 -4.76 0.27
CA ILE A 271 -14.21 -4.11 -0.46
C ILE A 271 -14.92 -5.03 -1.48
N LEU A 272 -14.19 -6.01 -2.03
CA LEU A 272 -14.75 -7.04 -2.91
C LEU A 272 -15.16 -8.29 -2.12
N TYR A 273 -14.32 -8.75 -1.19
CA TYR A 273 -14.44 -10.05 -0.54
C TYR A 273 -15.10 -10.04 0.84
N GLY A 274 -15.28 -8.91 1.49
CA GLY A 274 -15.79 -8.75 2.86
C GLY A 274 -14.70 -8.62 3.93
N ASP A 275 -15.05 -7.96 5.04
CA ASP A 275 -14.14 -7.67 6.17
C ASP A 275 -14.08 -8.78 7.23
N ASN A 276 -14.88 -9.83 7.05
CA ASN A 276 -14.97 -10.96 7.96
C ASN A 276 -15.51 -12.20 7.24
N GLN A 277 -15.47 -13.34 7.94
CA GLN A 277 -15.86 -14.62 7.34
C GLN A 277 -17.34 -14.67 6.92
N GLU A 278 -18.24 -13.99 7.63
CA GLU A 278 -19.67 -13.97 7.28
C GLU A 278 -19.87 -13.27 5.94
N GLU A 279 -19.32 -12.06 5.79
CA GLU A 279 -19.40 -11.30 4.54
C GLU A 279 -18.73 -12.01 3.38
N GLN A 280 -17.57 -12.63 3.63
CA GLN A 280 -16.89 -13.43 2.62
C GLN A 280 -17.73 -14.63 2.17
N ASN A 281 -18.41 -15.29 3.11
CA ASN A 281 -19.36 -16.35 2.76
C ASN A 281 -20.56 -15.80 1.98
N MET A 282 -21.02 -14.58 2.26
CA MET A 282 -22.10 -13.94 1.48
C MET A 282 -21.69 -13.63 0.03
N MET A 283 -20.40 -13.41 -0.23
CA MET A 283 -19.87 -13.18 -1.57
C MET A 283 -19.66 -14.46 -2.38
N ARG A 284 -19.35 -15.58 -1.71
CA ARG A 284 -19.04 -16.85 -2.37
C ARG A 284 -20.28 -17.53 -2.95
N THR A 285 -20.06 -18.28 -4.03
CA THR A 285 -21.04 -19.23 -4.57
C THR A 285 -20.89 -20.63 -3.95
N PHE A 286 -19.76 -20.88 -3.29
CA PHE A 286 -19.32 -22.20 -2.80
C PHE A 286 -19.27 -23.26 -3.91
N LYS A 287 -19.00 -22.82 -5.15
CA LYS A 287 -18.86 -23.67 -6.32
C LYS A 287 -17.67 -23.20 -7.17
N ASP A 288 -16.75 -24.12 -7.43
CA ASP A 288 -15.59 -23.93 -8.32
C ASP A 288 -14.74 -22.69 -7.96
N GLY A 289 -14.70 -22.31 -6.68
CA GLY A 289 -13.97 -21.15 -6.16
C GLY A 289 -14.59 -19.80 -6.48
N LYS A 290 -15.77 -19.75 -7.13
CA LYS A 290 -16.35 -18.53 -7.70
C LYS A 290 -17.02 -17.63 -6.67
N ILE A 291 -17.03 -16.34 -6.96
CA ILE A 291 -17.84 -15.33 -6.29
C ILE A 291 -19.04 -14.92 -7.14
N LYS A 292 -20.09 -14.43 -6.47
CA LYS A 292 -21.35 -14.03 -7.12
C LYS A 292 -21.08 -13.00 -8.23
N PRO A 293 -21.61 -13.18 -9.45
CA PRO A 293 -21.31 -12.30 -10.58
C PRO A 293 -21.61 -10.82 -10.31
N ASP A 294 -20.73 -9.95 -10.78
CA ASP A 294 -20.87 -8.49 -10.75
C ASP A 294 -21.35 -7.96 -9.38
N SER A 295 -20.77 -8.49 -8.30
CA SER A 295 -21.14 -8.18 -6.91
C SER A 295 -19.89 -7.81 -6.12
N PHE A 296 -20.05 -6.99 -5.07
CA PHE A 296 -18.97 -6.60 -4.16
C PHE A 296 -19.51 -6.39 -2.74
N SER A 297 -18.66 -6.63 -1.75
CA SER A 297 -19.09 -6.68 -0.34
C SER A 297 -19.40 -5.29 0.23
N GLU A 298 -18.58 -4.28 -0.06
CA GLU A 298 -18.65 -2.98 0.59
C GLU A 298 -19.91 -2.18 0.20
N PRO A 299 -20.86 -1.96 1.14
CA PRO A 299 -22.09 -1.25 0.84
C PRO A 299 -21.88 0.25 0.56
N ARG A 300 -20.92 0.92 1.21
CA ARG A 300 -20.68 2.37 1.09
C ARG A 300 -20.33 2.80 -0.34
N LEU A 301 -19.69 1.92 -1.11
CA LEU A 301 -19.29 2.20 -2.49
C LEU A 301 -20.50 2.33 -3.45
N HIS A 302 -21.72 1.97 -3.03
CA HIS A 302 -22.94 2.25 -3.79
C HIS A 302 -23.36 3.73 -3.73
N ALA A 303 -22.83 4.49 -2.76
CA ALA A 303 -23.07 5.92 -2.58
C ALA A 303 -21.93 6.79 -3.16
N LEU A 304 -20.92 6.18 -3.79
CA LEU A 304 -19.81 6.87 -4.47
C LEU A 304 -20.00 6.86 -5.99
N PRO A 305 -19.28 7.72 -6.74
CA PRO A 305 -19.37 7.76 -8.20
C PRO A 305 -19.31 6.38 -8.84
N ALA A 306 -20.14 6.18 -9.86
CA ALA A 306 -20.45 4.87 -10.45
C ALA A 306 -19.22 4.08 -10.92
N ALA A 307 -18.15 4.76 -11.32
CA ALA A 307 -16.89 4.14 -11.74
C ALA A 307 -16.28 3.25 -10.65
N CYS A 308 -16.50 3.53 -9.35
CA CYS A 308 -16.05 2.67 -8.26
C CYS A 308 -16.68 1.28 -8.37
N GLY A 309 -18.00 1.22 -8.59
CA GLY A 309 -18.73 -0.03 -8.79
C GLY A 309 -18.31 -0.76 -10.06
N VAL A 310 -18.04 -0.04 -11.15
CA VAL A 310 -17.56 -0.64 -12.41
C VAL A 310 -16.22 -1.34 -12.22
N ILE A 311 -15.23 -0.69 -11.58
CA ILE A 311 -13.92 -1.30 -11.35
C ILE A 311 -14.02 -2.52 -10.42
N LEU A 312 -14.90 -2.49 -9.41
CA LEU A 312 -15.17 -3.67 -8.58
C LEU A 312 -15.83 -4.81 -9.36
N VAL A 313 -16.74 -4.50 -10.29
CA VAL A 313 -17.28 -5.49 -11.23
C VAL A 313 -16.16 -6.07 -12.11
N MET A 314 -15.20 -5.26 -12.57
CA MET A 314 -14.05 -5.73 -13.34
C MET A 314 -13.18 -6.70 -12.51
N LEU A 315 -12.88 -6.36 -11.25
CA LEU A 315 -12.11 -7.22 -10.35
C LEU A 315 -12.87 -8.51 -10.01
N ASN A 316 -14.20 -8.44 -9.87
CA ASN A 316 -15.05 -9.62 -9.70
C ASN A 316 -14.96 -10.58 -10.90
N ARG A 317 -15.09 -10.03 -12.11
CA ARG A 317 -14.98 -10.80 -13.35
C ARG A 317 -13.59 -11.39 -13.52
N PHE A 318 -12.54 -10.64 -13.17
CA PHE A 318 -11.17 -11.13 -13.16
C PHE A 318 -10.98 -12.31 -12.20
N HIS A 319 -11.48 -12.22 -10.95
CA HIS A 319 -11.44 -13.35 -10.02
C HIS A 319 -12.10 -14.61 -10.60
N ASN A 320 -13.31 -14.46 -11.14
CA ASN A 320 -14.05 -15.58 -11.72
C ASN A 320 -13.34 -16.18 -12.94
N HIS A 321 -12.69 -15.36 -13.77
CA HIS A 321 -11.82 -15.83 -14.84
C HIS A 321 -10.61 -16.61 -14.30
N VAL A 322 -9.95 -16.09 -13.27
CA VAL A 322 -8.78 -16.72 -12.65
C VAL A 322 -9.09 -18.10 -12.12
N VAL A 323 -10.17 -18.27 -11.34
CA VAL A 323 -10.49 -19.60 -10.77
C VAL A 323 -10.90 -20.62 -11.86
N GLU A 324 -11.50 -20.16 -12.96
CA GLU A 324 -11.76 -21.01 -14.13
C GLU A 324 -10.45 -21.49 -14.77
N GLN A 325 -9.46 -20.61 -14.93
CA GLN A 325 -8.16 -20.97 -15.48
C GLN A 325 -7.36 -21.86 -14.53
N LEU A 326 -7.37 -21.59 -13.22
CA LEU A 326 -6.71 -22.44 -12.22
C LEU A 326 -7.25 -23.88 -12.25
N ALA A 327 -8.58 -24.02 -12.33
CA ALA A 327 -9.22 -25.33 -12.44
C ALA A 327 -8.89 -26.04 -13.76
N ALA A 328 -8.82 -25.30 -14.87
CA ALA A 328 -8.49 -25.85 -16.19
C ALA A 328 -7.03 -26.28 -16.31
N ILE A 329 -6.10 -25.47 -15.77
CA ILE A 329 -4.66 -25.74 -15.81
C ILE A 329 -4.30 -26.84 -14.80
N ASN A 330 -4.91 -26.82 -13.60
CA ASN A 330 -4.65 -27.75 -12.52
C ASN A 330 -3.14 -27.99 -12.25
N GLU A 331 -2.40 -26.89 -12.08
CA GLU A 331 -0.94 -26.94 -11.96
C GLU A 331 -0.50 -27.88 -10.81
N ASN A 332 0.37 -28.85 -11.12
CA ASN A 332 0.86 -29.87 -10.18
C ASN A 332 -0.24 -30.70 -9.49
N GLY A 333 -1.46 -30.74 -10.03
CA GLY A 333 -2.59 -31.43 -9.42
C GLY A 333 -3.21 -30.70 -8.22
N ARG A 334 -2.83 -29.44 -7.97
CA ARG A 334 -3.28 -28.63 -6.81
C ARG A 334 -4.81 -28.43 -6.75
N PHE A 335 -5.48 -28.42 -7.91
CA PHE A 335 -6.92 -28.22 -8.05
C PHE A 335 -7.56 -29.44 -8.71
N THR A 336 -7.14 -30.63 -8.31
CA THR A 336 -7.74 -31.87 -8.85
C THR A 336 -9.19 -31.96 -8.39
N LYS A 337 -10.10 -31.93 -9.36
CA LYS A 337 -11.54 -31.98 -9.12
C LYS A 337 -11.90 -33.30 -8.44
N PRO A 338 -12.65 -33.28 -7.32
CA PRO A 338 -13.07 -34.50 -6.66
C PRO A 338 -13.88 -35.41 -7.60
N PRO A 339 -13.74 -36.75 -7.50
CA PRO A 339 -14.51 -37.67 -8.33
C PRO A 339 -16.01 -37.55 -8.02
N GLU A 340 -16.85 -37.73 -9.06
CA GLU A 340 -18.32 -37.59 -8.93
C GLU A 340 -18.94 -38.58 -7.95
N ARG A 341 -18.31 -39.75 -7.74
CA ARG A 341 -18.81 -40.80 -6.85
C ARG A 341 -17.81 -41.10 -5.72
N ILE A 342 -17.95 -40.36 -4.62
CA ILE A 342 -17.34 -40.68 -3.32
C ILE A 342 -18.40 -41.38 -2.46
N LEU A 343 -18.09 -42.57 -1.94
CA LEU A 343 -19.07 -43.43 -1.25
C LEU A 343 -19.52 -42.86 0.09
N ASP A 344 -18.62 -42.20 0.83
CA ASP A 344 -18.94 -41.54 2.09
C ASP A 344 -19.39 -40.08 1.85
N PRO A 345 -20.64 -39.71 2.21
CA PRO A 345 -21.13 -38.34 2.08
C PRO A 345 -20.33 -37.30 2.87
N VAL A 346 -19.71 -37.67 3.99
CA VAL A 346 -18.89 -36.74 4.81
C VAL A 346 -17.59 -36.42 4.08
N GLU A 347 -16.90 -37.45 3.60
CA GLU A 347 -15.69 -37.32 2.79
C GLU A 347 -15.96 -36.54 1.50
N ALA A 348 -17.09 -36.82 0.82
CA ALA A 348 -17.50 -36.09 -0.37
C ALA A 348 -17.63 -34.58 -0.09
N ARG A 349 -18.37 -34.21 0.97
CA ARG A 349 -18.53 -32.80 1.35
C ARG A 349 -17.20 -32.12 1.69
N ALA A 350 -16.33 -32.80 2.44
CA ALA A 350 -15.02 -32.26 2.80
C ALA A 350 -14.12 -32.05 1.57
N ALA A 351 -14.10 -33.00 0.63
CA ALA A 351 -13.32 -32.91 -0.60
C ALA A 351 -13.80 -31.76 -1.50
N TRP A 352 -15.12 -31.63 -1.70
CA TRP A 352 -15.70 -30.54 -2.47
C TRP A 352 -15.51 -29.17 -1.81
N ALA A 353 -15.65 -29.08 -0.49
CA ALA A 353 -15.39 -27.85 0.26
C ALA A 353 -13.92 -27.42 0.17
N LYS A 354 -12.98 -28.38 0.26
CA LYS A 354 -11.55 -28.11 0.09
C LYS A 354 -11.23 -27.64 -1.33
N TYR A 355 -11.75 -28.33 -2.35
CA TYR A 355 -11.56 -27.96 -3.75
C TYR A 355 -12.03 -26.52 -4.03
N ASP A 356 -13.25 -26.18 -3.61
CA ASP A 356 -13.80 -24.83 -3.76
C ASP A 356 -12.96 -23.79 -2.99
N ASN A 357 -12.57 -24.10 -1.75
CA ASN A 357 -11.80 -23.18 -0.93
C ASN A 357 -10.39 -22.92 -1.46
N ASP A 358 -9.69 -23.95 -1.94
CA ASP A 358 -8.34 -23.80 -2.50
C ASP A 358 -8.36 -22.96 -3.77
N LEU A 359 -9.36 -23.17 -4.65
CA LEU A 359 -9.57 -22.31 -5.82
C LEU A 359 -9.89 -20.87 -5.42
N PHE A 360 -10.86 -20.68 -4.53
CA PHE A 360 -11.26 -19.34 -4.06
C PHE A 360 -10.08 -18.57 -3.45
N GLN A 361 -9.35 -19.20 -2.52
CA GLN A 361 -8.26 -18.52 -1.82
C GLN A 361 -7.07 -18.24 -2.74
N THR A 362 -6.73 -19.16 -3.64
CA THR A 362 -5.67 -18.91 -4.63
C THR A 362 -6.10 -17.82 -5.63
N GLY A 363 -7.35 -17.85 -6.09
CA GLY A 363 -7.92 -16.80 -6.94
C GLY A 363 -7.96 -15.43 -6.25
N ARG A 364 -8.25 -15.39 -4.95
CA ARG A 364 -8.15 -14.18 -4.10
C ARG A 364 -6.72 -13.64 -4.09
N LEU A 365 -5.72 -14.48 -3.83
CA LEU A 365 -4.31 -14.06 -3.83
C LEU A 365 -3.85 -13.47 -5.18
N ILE A 366 -4.23 -14.11 -6.30
CA ILE A 366 -3.89 -13.64 -7.65
C ILE A 366 -4.60 -12.31 -7.96
N THR A 367 -5.88 -12.18 -7.60
CA THR A 367 -6.64 -10.94 -7.80
C THR A 367 -6.08 -9.79 -6.98
N CYS A 368 -5.70 -10.03 -5.72
CA CYS A 368 -4.92 -9.10 -4.91
C CYS A 368 -3.57 -8.78 -5.54
N GLY A 369 -2.91 -9.76 -6.16
CA GLY A 369 -1.67 -9.58 -6.93
C GLY A 369 -1.84 -8.58 -8.10
N LEU A 370 -2.90 -8.71 -8.89
CA LEU A 370 -3.19 -7.75 -9.95
C LEU A 370 -3.51 -6.37 -9.37
N TYR A 371 -4.32 -6.30 -8.31
CA TYR A 371 -4.67 -5.07 -7.63
C TYR A 371 -3.44 -4.31 -7.11
N ILE A 372 -2.48 -4.99 -6.48
CA ILE A 372 -1.25 -4.34 -6.03
C ILE A 372 -0.35 -3.94 -7.21
N ASN A 373 -0.27 -4.74 -8.27
CA ASN A 373 0.56 -4.39 -9.43
C ASN A 373 -0.01 -3.17 -10.17
N ILE A 374 -1.33 -3.04 -10.32
CA ILE A 374 -1.96 -1.81 -10.81
C ILE A 374 -1.65 -0.64 -9.88
N THR A 375 -1.70 -0.86 -8.56
CA THR A 375 -1.40 0.19 -7.57
C THR A 375 0.06 0.69 -7.67
N LEU A 376 1.01 -0.19 -7.97
CA LEU A 376 2.44 0.16 -8.04
C LEU A 376 2.89 0.63 -9.42
N TYR A 377 2.35 0.06 -10.49
CA TYR A 377 2.80 0.30 -11.86
C TYR A 377 1.86 1.19 -12.67
N ASP A 378 0.63 1.46 -12.24
CA ASP A 378 -0.23 2.46 -12.91
C ASP A 378 -0.46 3.66 -11.98
N TYR A 379 -0.94 3.39 -10.77
CA TYR A 379 -1.34 4.42 -9.81
C TYR A 379 -0.13 5.18 -9.23
N LEU A 380 0.84 4.48 -8.62
CA LEU A 380 2.02 5.14 -8.05
C LEU A 380 2.89 5.81 -9.13
N ARG A 381 3.02 5.21 -10.31
CA ARG A 381 3.66 5.87 -11.46
C ARG A 381 2.98 7.19 -11.81
N THR A 382 1.65 7.25 -11.75
CA THR A 382 0.89 8.49 -11.95
C THR A 382 1.11 9.49 -10.80
N ILE A 383 1.21 9.05 -9.54
CA ILE A 383 1.51 9.92 -8.38
C ILE A 383 2.82 10.69 -8.57
N VAL A 384 3.87 9.98 -9.01
CA VAL A 384 5.21 10.55 -9.21
C VAL A 384 5.50 10.91 -10.67
N ASN A 385 4.46 11.06 -11.51
CA ASN A 385 4.55 11.55 -12.89
C ASN A 385 5.45 10.73 -13.83
N LEU A 386 5.67 9.45 -13.53
CA LEU A 386 6.48 8.53 -14.33
C LEU A 386 5.75 8.04 -15.58
N ASN A 387 4.43 8.21 -15.66
CA ASN A 387 3.66 7.93 -16.89
C ASN A 387 3.97 8.92 -18.03
N ARG A 388 4.76 9.96 -17.76
CA ARG A 388 5.24 10.96 -18.73
C ARG A 388 6.72 10.80 -19.08
N ASP A 389 7.34 9.69 -18.68
CA ASP A 389 8.75 9.39 -18.86
C ASP A 389 8.92 7.93 -19.35
N ASN A 390 9.95 7.65 -20.16
CA ASN A 390 10.20 6.31 -20.70
C ASN A 390 11.00 5.39 -19.74
N THR A 391 11.33 5.86 -18.54
CA THR A 391 12.05 5.07 -17.54
C THR A 391 11.26 3.82 -17.09
N THR A 392 11.94 2.69 -16.93
CA THR A 392 11.38 1.49 -16.30
C THR A 392 11.47 1.54 -14.77
N TRP A 393 12.16 2.53 -14.21
CA TRP A 393 12.24 2.72 -12.76
C TRP A 393 10.85 3.05 -12.20
N THR A 394 10.47 2.38 -11.11
CA THR A 394 9.31 2.73 -10.28
C THR A 394 9.70 2.64 -8.80
N LEU A 395 9.00 3.37 -7.95
CA LEU A 395 9.15 3.25 -6.51
C LEU A 395 8.40 2.01 -6.02
N ASP A 396 8.95 0.80 -6.22
CA ASP A 396 8.32 -0.44 -5.75
C ASP A 396 8.73 -0.72 -4.28
N PRO A 397 7.83 -0.63 -3.29
CA PRO A 397 8.16 -0.89 -1.88
C PRO A 397 8.61 -2.33 -1.60
N ARG A 398 8.35 -3.26 -2.53
CA ARG A 398 8.75 -4.67 -2.46
C ARG A 398 10.20 -4.88 -2.88
N ALA A 399 10.87 -3.84 -3.42
CA ALA A 399 12.26 -3.94 -3.85
C ALA A 399 13.15 -4.49 -2.72
N HIS A 400 14.03 -5.41 -3.10
CA HIS A 400 15.08 -5.93 -2.23
C HIS A 400 16.13 -4.84 -2.02
N MET A 401 16.40 -4.51 -0.76
CA MET A 401 17.44 -3.53 -0.43
C MET A 401 18.73 -4.27 -0.17
N GLU A 402 19.81 -3.87 -0.84
CA GLU A 402 21.16 -4.27 -0.45
C GLU A 402 21.34 -3.92 1.04
N HIS A 403 21.68 -4.93 1.83
CA HIS A 403 21.85 -4.93 3.29
C HIS A 403 20.62 -5.17 4.18
N ASP A 404 19.44 -5.48 3.64
CA ASP A 404 18.22 -5.90 4.40
C ASP A 404 17.94 -5.04 5.66
N THR A 405 18.37 -3.78 5.64
CA THR A 405 18.34 -2.86 6.79
C THR A 405 16.92 -2.39 7.11
N VAL A 406 16.02 -2.49 6.14
CA VAL A 406 14.60 -2.17 6.28
C VAL A 406 13.81 -3.47 6.23
N PRO A 407 13.15 -3.87 7.33
CA PRO A 407 12.43 -5.14 7.40
C PRO A 407 11.22 -5.18 6.46
N THR A 408 10.72 -6.40 6.21
CA THR A 408 9.52 -6.70 5.40
C THR A 408 8.59 -7.61 6.19
N ALA A 409 7.31 -7.67 5.82
CA ALA A 409 6.32 -8.60 6.40
C ALA A 409 6.07 -8.44 7.91
N LEU A 410 6.26 -7.23 8.47
CA LEU A 410 6.04 -6.95 9.90
C LEU A 410 4.58 -6.62 10.24
N GLY A 411 3.68 -6.59 9.26
CA GLY A 411 2.31 -6.14 9.38
C GLY A 411 2.16 -4.62 9.27
N ASN A 412 0.91 -4.16 9.26
CA ASN A 412 0.54 -2.75 9.20
C ASN A 412 -0.67 -2.49 10.10
N GLN A 413 -0.75 -1.30 10.72
CA GLN A 413 -1.93 -0.81 11.43
C GLN A 413 -2.17 0.62 10.99
N CYS A 414 -3.32 0.88 10.38
CA CYS A 414 -3.63 2.23 9.91
C CYS A 414 -3.79 3.19 11.10
N SER A 415 -3.26 4.41 10.96
CA SER A 415 -3.40 5.45 11.98
C SER A 415 -4.55 6.42 11.69
N VAL A 416 -4.98 7.16 12.71
CA VAL A 416 -5.93 8.26 12.54
C VAL A 416 -5.36 9.38 11.67
N GLU A 417 -4.05 9.65 11.72
CA GLU A 417 -3.41 10.64 10.86
C GLU A 417 -3.39 10.20 9.40
N PHE A 418 -3.14 8.90 9.15
CA PHE A 418 -3.21 8.31 7.80
C PHE A 418 -4.62 8.40 7.22
N ASN A 419 -5.65 8.13 8.03
CA ASN A 419 -7.05 8.31 7.65
C ASN A 419 -7.36 9.76 7.21
N LEU A 420 -6.91 10.75 7.99
CA LEU A 420 -7.13 12.17 7.69
C LEU A 420 -6.35 12.62 6.44
N ALA A 421 -5.12 12.14 6.27
CA ALA A 421 -4.26 12.47 5.13
C ALA A 421 -4.82 11.99 3.78
N TYR A 422 -5.76 11.03 3.79
CA TYR A 422 -6.33 10.41 2.58
C TYR A 422 -7.70 10.97 2.16
N ARG A 423 -8.20 12.02 2.81
CA ARG A 423 -9.49 12.64 2.46
C ARG A 423 -9.33 13.68 1.36
N TRP A 424 -9.15 13.21 0.12
CA TRP A 424 -8.79 14.04 -1.03
C TRP A 424 -9.99 14.66 -1.76
N HIS A 425 -11.00 15.11 -1.03
CA HIS A 425 -12.26 15.54 -1.63
C HIS A 425 -12.16 16.79 -2.53
N SER A 426 -11.07 17.57 -2.43
CA SER A 426 -10.77 18.67 -3.36
C SER A 426 -10.58 18.21 -4.81
N THR A 427 -10.25 16.93 -5.01
CA THR A 427 -9.91 16.35 -6.31
C THR A 427 -11.11 15.79 -7.07
N ILE A 428 -12.31 15.82 -6.48
CA ILE A 428 -13.54 15.34 -7.12
C ILE A 428 -13.80 16.15 -8.40
N SER A 429 -14.02 15.45 -9.51
CA SER A 429 -14.29 16.08 -10.80
C SER A 429 -15.62 16.84 -10.81
N ARG A 430 -15.87 17.63 -11.85
CA ARG A 430 -17.13 18.38 -11.98
C ARG A 430 -18.33 17.45 -12.20
N LYS A 431 -18.15 16.39 -12.99
CA LYS A 431 -19.22 15.40 -13.19
C LYS A 431 -19.46 14.55 -11.95
N ASP A 432 -18.40 14.19 -11.23
CA ASP A 432 -18.55 13.43 -9.99
C ASP A 432 -19.19 14.27 -8.89
N GLU A 433 -18.92 15.58 -8.84
CA GLU A 433 -19.65 16.53 -7.99
C GLU A 433 -21.14 16.53 -8.37
N ALA A 434 -21.48 16.72 -9.65
CA ALA A 434 -22.88 16.69 -10.10
C ALA A 434 -23.60 15.37 -9.82
N TRP A 435 -22.88 14.23 -9.93
CA TRP A 435 -23.40 12.92 -9.55
C TRP A 435 -23.62 12.82 -8.03
N THR A 436 -22.64 13.28 -7.25
CA THR A 436 -22.70 13.27 -5.78
C THR A 436 -23.88 14.08 -5.30
N GLU A 437 -24.17 15.22 -5.92
CA GLU A 437 -25.34 16.06 -5.61
C GLU A 437 -26.64 15.31 -5.74
N GLN A 438 -26.80 14.55 -6.83
CA GLN A 438 -27.99 13.75 -7.09
C GLN A 438 -28.11 12.60 -6.10
N ALA A 439 -27.01 11.90 -5.83
CA ALA A 439 -26.97 10.82 -4.85
C ALA A 439 -27.27 11.33 -3.44
N TYR A 440 -26.69 12.46 -3.05
CA TYR A 440 -26.88 13.09 -1.76
C TYR A 440 -28.32 13.56 -1.58
N GLN A 441 -28.90 14.22 -2.59
CA GLN A 441 -30.32 14.59 -2.59
C GLN A 441 -31.23 13.36 -2.45
N ALA A 442 -30.92 12.24 -3.09
CA ALA A 442 -31.69 11.00 -2.96
C ALA A 442 -31.54 10.36 -1.56
N ILE A 443 -30.34 10.40 -0.98
CA ILE A 443 -30.04 9.81 0.34
C ILE A 443 -30.60 10.67 1.47
N VAL A 444 -30.46 11.98 1.40
CA VAL A 444 -30.73 12.92 2.49
C VAL A 444 -32.05 13.66 2.31
N GLY A 445 -32.50 13.88 1.07
CA GLY A 445 -33.75 14.58 0.75
C GLY A 445 -33.60 16.10 0.63
N LYS A 446 -32.37 16.63 0.72
CA LYS A 446 -32.04 18.06 0.63
C LYS A 446 -30.75 18.25 -0.18
N PRO A 447 -30.53 19.45 -0.77
CA PRO A 447 -29.25 19.77 -1.39
C PRO A 447 -28.12 19.63 -0.36
N GLY A 448 -26.97 19.09 -0.75
CA GLY A 448 -25.89 18.83 0.21
C GLY A 448 -25.36 20.10 0.89
N SER A 449 -25.41 21.25 0.21
CA SER A 449 -25.07 22.56 0.79
C SER A 449 -25.99 23.00 1.93
N GLU A 450 -27.22 22.47 1.99
CA GLU A 450 -28.23 22.80 3.01
C GLU A 450 -28.36 21.68 4.07
N ALA A 451 -27.72 20.53 3.84
CA ALA A 451 -27.84 19.37 4.70
C ALA A 451 -27.01 19.52 5.99
N THR A 452 -27.62 19.17 7.13
CA THR A 452 -26.90 19.09 8.41
C THR A 452 -26.16 17.76 8.55
N VAL A 453 -25.24 17.67 9.51
CA VAL A 453 -24.59 16.39 9.86
C VAL A 453 -25.61 15.34 10.31
N GLU A 454 -26.66 15.76 11.02
CA GLU A 454 -27.75 14.87 11.45
C GLU A 454 -28.56 14.35 10.26
N ASP A 455 -28.89 15.21 9.30
CA ASP A 455 -29.56 14.82 8.05
C ASP A 455 -28.74 13.76 7.30
N LEU A 456 -27.42 13.96 7.17
CA LEU A 456 -26.50 13.00 6.56
C LEU A 456 -26.49 11.66 7.31
N MET A 457 -26.27 11.68 8.63
CA MET A 457 -26.18 10.46 9.43
C MET A 457 -27.49 9.66 9.41
N SER A 458 -28.64 10.35 9.44
CA SER A 458 -29.96 9.74 9.30
C SER A 458 -30.16 9.14 7.92
N GLY A 459 -29.80 9.87 6.86
CA GLY A 459 -29.86 9.40 5.47
C GLY A 459 -29.01 8.15 5.23
N MET A 460 -27.77 8.14 5.73
CA MET A 460 -26.86 6.99 5.60
C MET A 460 -27.36 5.77 6.39
N ARG A 461 -27.93 5.96 7.59
CA ARG A 461 -28.55 4.86 8.35
C ARG A 461 -29.73 4.26 7.59
N ARG A 462 -30.59 5.10 6.99
CA ARG A 462 -31.73 4.65 6.17
C ARG A 462 -31.26 3.91 4.93
N LEU A 463 -30.24 4.43 4.23
CA LEU A 463 -29.65 3.77 3.07
C LEU A 463 -29.15 2.36 3.45
N GLY A 464 -28.36 2.26 4.52
CA GLY A 464 -27.84 0.98 5.01
C GLY A 464 -28.93 0.00 5.43
N ALA A 465 -29.97 0.46 6.12
CA ALA A 465 -31.09 -0.38 6.57
C ALA A 465 -31.93 -0.94 5.39
N ASN A 466 -32.07 -0.17 4.31
CA ASN A 466 -32.84 -0.57 3.14
C ASN A 466 -32.02 -1.36 2.11
N MET A 467 -30.70 -1.40 2.24
CA MET A 467 -29.83 -2.12 1.32
C MET A 467 -29.96 -3.63 1.52
N PRO A 468 -30.15 -4.42 0.44
CA PRO A 468 -30.17 -5.87 0.54
C PRO A 468 -28.86 -6.41 1.15
N LYS A 469 -28.96 -7.27 2.16
CA LYS A 469 -27.79 -7.90 2.77
C LYS A 469 -26.99 -8.74 1.76
N ASP A 470 -27.67 -9.47 0.88
CA ASP A 470 -27.06 -10.25 -0.19
C ASP A 470 -26.48 -9.33 -1.28
N PRO A 471 -25.14 -9.33 -1.49
CA PRO A 471 -24.49 -8.47 -2.48
C PRO A 471 -25.02 -8.63 -3.91
N SER A 472 -25.47 -9.84 -4.28
CA SER A 472 -26.00 -10.11 -5.63
C SER A 472 -27.34 -9.44 -5.93
N LYS A 473 -28.01 -8.91 -4.90
CA LYS A 473 -29.28 -8.19 -5.03
C LYS A 473 -29.09 -6.67 -5.04
N ARG A 474 -27.86 -6.19 -4.88
CA ARG A 474 -27.56 -4.76 -4.89
C ARG A 474 -27.34 -4.29 -6.33
N GLU A 475 -27.97 -3.18 -6.67
CA GLU A 475 -27.80 -2.44 -7.92
C GLU A 475 -27.15 -1.10 -7.59
N PHE A 476 -26.41 -0.52 -8.53
CA PHE A 476 -25.76 0.78 -8.36
C PHE A 476 -25.94 1.63 -9.62
N ALA A 477 -25.88 2.95 -9.48
CA ALA A 477 -25.96 3.92 -10.58
C ALA A 477 -27.18 3.74 -11.52
N GLY A 478 -28.28 3.17 -11.02
CA GLY A 478 -29.48 2.89 -11.81
C GLY A 478 -29.38 1.68 -12.75
N LEU A 479 -28.23 0.99 -12.78
CA LEU A 479 -27.99 -0.18 -13.62
C LEU A 479 -28.87 -1.37 -13.21
N LYS A 480 -29.34 -2.12 -14.20
CA LYS A 480 -30.20 -3.30 -13.98
C LYS A 480 -29.47 -4.59 -14.33
N ARG A 481 -29.61 -5.58 -13.45
CA ARG A 481 -29.05 -6.92 -13.68
C ARG A 481 -29.84 -7.65 -14.77
N GLN A 482 -29.12 -8.41 -15.57
CA GLN A 482 -29.66 -9.35 -16.54
C GLN A 482 -30.07 -10.66 -15.84
N SER A 483 -30.75 -11.56 -16.56
CA SER A 483 -31.12 -12.90 -16.04
C SER A 483 -29.91 -13.75 -15.63
N SER A 484 -28.72 -13.46 -16.19
CA SER A 484 -27.45 -14.09 -15.82
C SER A 484 -26.88 -13.60 -14.47
N GLY A 485 -27.49 -12.58 -13.87
CA GLY A 485 -26.99 -11.88 -12.68
C GLY A 485 -25.94 -10.80 -12.98
N LYS A 486 -25.44 -10.69 -14.22
CA LYS A 486 -24.48 -9.66 -14.65
C LYS A 486 -25.17 -8.37 -15.09
N PHE A 487 -24.45 -7.25 -15.05
CA PHE A 487 -24.87 -6.01 -15.72
C PHE A 487 -24.55 -6.06 -17.22
N LYS A 488 -25.06 -5.12 -18.01
CA LYS A 488 -24.72 -5.02 -19.43
C LYS A 488 -23.33 -4.40 -19.58
N ASP A 489 -22.52 -5.01 -20.43
CA ASP A 489 -21.14 -4.56 -20.64
C ASP A 489 -21.07 -3.15 -21.24
N GLU A 490 -21.97 -2.82 -22.17
CA GLU A 490 -22.09 -1.49 -22.79
C GLU A 490 -22.23 -0.38 -21.73
N GLU A 491 -23.19 -0.52 -20.81
CA GLU A 491 -23.45 0.49 -19.77
C GLU A 491 -22.26 0.66 -18.80
N LEU A 492 -21.57 -0.44 -18.49
CA LEU A 492 -20.38 -0.41 -17.63
C LEU A 492 -19.19 0.26 -18.33
N VAL A 493 -18.97 -0.07 -19.61
CA VAL A 493 -17.88 0.49 -20.42
C VAL A 493 -18.11 1.99 -20.67
N ASP A 494 -19.36 2.41 -20.87
CA ASP A 494 -19.71 3.83 -21.00
C ASP A 494 -19.36 4.62 -19.73
N ILE A 495 -19.74 4.12 -18.55
CA ILE A 495 -19.40 4.75 -17.27
C ILE A 495 -17.88 4.85 -17.10
N LEU A 496 -17.15 3.76 -17.36
CA LEU A 496 -15.70 3.74 -17.25
C LEU A 496 -15.05 4.75 -18.21
N THR A 497 -15.47 4.75 -19.48
CA THR A 497 -14.93 5.64 -20.51
C THR A 497 -15.21 7.11 -20.17
N MET A 498 -16.40 7.42 -19.66
CA MET A 498 -16.74 8.77 -19.17
C MET A 498 -15.83 9.22 -18.02
N ALA A 499 -15.50 8.32 -17.09
CA ALA A 499 -14.59 8.64 -15.98
C ALA A 499 -13.13 8.82 -16.45
N ILE A 500 -12.70 8.09 -17.48
CA ILE A 500 -11.37 8.25 -18.10
C ILE A 500 -11.25 9.61 -18.79
N ASP A 501 -12.30 10.06 -19.47
CA ASP A 501 -12.32 11.35 -20.16
C ASP A 501 -12.40 12.55 -19.22
N GLU A 502 -12.99 12.37 -18.04
CA GLU A 502 -13.24 13.47 -17.10
C GLU A 502 -11.96 13.82 -16.33
N VAL A 503 -11.57 15.09 -16.39
CA VAL A 503 -10.44 15.60 -15.59
C VAL A 503 -10.84 15.78 -14.13
N ALA A 504 -9.99 15.29 -13.23
CA ALA A 504 -10.15 15.49 -11.80
C ALA A 504 -9.97 16.96 -11.38
N GLY A 505 -10.37 17.30 -10.17
CA GLY A 505 -10.02 18.57 -9.52
C GLY A 505 -8.56 18.60 -9.05
N SER A 506 -8.00 19.79 -8.87
CA SER A 506 -6.68 19.95 -8.23
C SER A 506 -6.77 19.84 -6.69
N PHE A 507 -5.66 19.52 -6.04
CA PHE A 507 -5.55 19.72 -4.59
C PHE A 507 -5.53 21.21 -4.22
N GLY A 508 -5.67 21.49 -2.93
CA GLY A 508 -5.51 22.81 -2.32
C GLY A 508 -6.81 23.43 -1.80
N ALA A 509 -6.64 24.59 -1.15
CA ALA A 509 -7.71 25.36 -0.55
C ALA A 509 -8.79 25.80 -1.58
N ARG A 510 -10.00 26.00 -1.06
CA ARG A 510 -11.20 26.46 -1.79
C ARG A 510 -11.51 25.64 -3.04
N ASN A 511 -11.39 24.31 -2.92
CA ASN A 511 -11.65 23.40 -4.02
C ASN A 511 -12.44 22.14 -3.64
N VAL A 512 -12.94 22.01 -2.41
CA VAL A 512 -13.81 20.91 -1.96
C VAL A 512 -15.27 21.18 -2.36
N PRO A 513 -15.96 20.26 -3.05
CA PRO A 513 -17.38 20.40 -3.40
C PRO A 513 -18.27 20.76 -2.20
N LYS A 514 -19.22 21.67 -2.41
CA LYS A 514 -20.11 22.16 -1.33
C LYS A 514 -21.05 21.08 -0.78
N VAL A 515 -21.37 20.06 -1.56
CA VAL A 515 -22.13 18.87 -1.10
C VAL A 515 -21.48 18.11 0.04
N LEU A 516 -20.15 18.18 0.13
CA LEU A 516 -19.39 17.47 1.14
C LEU A 516 -19.25 18.28 2.43
N ARG A 517 -19.88 19.47 2.54
CA ARG A 517 -19.81 20.32 3.73
C ARG A 517 -20.05 19.54 5.03
N SER A 518 -21.12 18.74 5.09
CA SER A 518 -21.45 17.97 6.30
C SER A 518 -20.46 16.83 6.55
N VAL A 519 -19.87 16.25 5.50
CA VAL A 519 -18.82 15.22 5.59
C VAL A 519 -17.53 15.83 6.17
N GLU A 520 -17.16 17.02 5.71
CA GLU A 520 -15.98 17.75 6.15
C GLU A 520 -16.09 18.24 7.60
N ILE A 521 -17.26 18.76 7.98
CA ILE A 521 -17.56 19.12 9.37
C ILE A 521 -17.42 17.89 10.28
N LEU A 522 -18.05 16.76 9.91
CA LEU A 522 -17.93 15.52 10.67
C LEU A 522 -16.47 15.07 10.79
N GLY A 523 -15.68 15.25 9.73
CA GLY A 523 -14.26 14.93 9.71
C GLY A 523 -13.41 15.79 10.64
N MET A 524 -13.63 17.09 10.66
CA MET A 524 -12.96 18.00 11.58
C MET A 524 -13.32 17.68 13.04
N GLU A 525 -14.60 17.45 13.33
CA GLU A 525 -15.03 17.07 14.67
C GLU A 525 -14.44 15.72 15.12
N GLN A 526 -14.38 14.74 14.22
CA GLN A 526 -13.75 13.44 14.47
C GLN A 526 -12.26 13.59 14.76
N ALA A 527 -11.53 14.39 13.98
CA ALA A 527 -10.12 14.69 14.25
C ALA A 527 -9.91 15.30 15.63
N ARG A 528 -10.81 16.21 16.06
CA ARG A 528 -10.81 16.81 17.40
C ARG A 528 -11.09 15.77 18.49
N ARG A 529 -12.06 14.87 18.29
CA ARG A 529 -12.37 13.76 19.23
C ARG A 529 -11.19 12.80 19.38
N TRP A 530 -10.51 12.47 18.28
CA TRP A 530 -9.25 11.70 18.31
C TRP A 530 -8.07 12.47 18.89
N ASN A 531 -8.23 13.75 19.25
CA ASN A 531 -7.17 14.58 19.81
C ASN A 531 -5.89 14.57 18.97
N VAL A 532 -5.99 14.59 17.62
CA VAL A 532 -4.82 14.60 16.72
C VAL A 532 -4.01 15.89 16.86
N GLY A 533 -2.70 15.84 16.56
CA GLY A 533 -1.80 17.00 16.64
C GLY A 533 -2.11 18.10 15.62
N SER A 534 -1.34 19.18 15.67
CA SER A 534 -1.34 20.28 14.70
C SER A 534 -0.66 19.89 13.38
N LEU A 535 -0.88 20.70 12.34
CA LEU A 535 -0.14 20.57 11.07
C LEU A 535 1.38 20.61 11.30
N ASN A 536 1.86 21.53 12.14
CA ASN A 536 3.29 21.68 12.40
C ASN A 536 3.89 20.51 13.20
N GLU A 537 3.14 19.88 14.10
CA GLU A 537 3.60 18.64 14.77
C GLU A 537 3.73 17.49 13.78
N PHE A 538 2.75 17.34 12.87
CA PHE A 538 2.81 16.31 11.83
C PHE A 538 3.97 16.55 10.85
N ARG A 539 4.23 17.82 10.49
CA ARG A 539 5.41 18.19 9.69
C ARG A 539 6.72 17.84 10.41
N LYS A 540 6.85 18.17 11.70
CA LYS A 540 8.03 17.83 12.50
C LYS A 540 8.29 16.32 12.54
N PHE A 541 7.24 15.51 12.67
CA PHE A 541 7.37 14.05 12.66
C PHE A 541 8.03 13.53 11.37
N PHE A 542 7.74 14.14 10.22
CA PHE A 542 8.35 13.79 8.94
C PHE A 542 9.65 14.56 8.63
N ASP A 543 10.26 15.22 9.62
CA ASP A 543 11.43 16.09 9.46
C ASP A 543 11.23 17.24 8.45
N LEU A 544 9.98 17.67 8.26
CA LEU A 544 9.66 18.83 7.45
C LEU A 544 9.78 20.12 8.27
N LYS A 545 10.27 21.19 7.64
CA LYS A 545 10.34 22.53 8.27
C LYS A 545 8.94 22.95 8.75
N PRO A 546 8.75 23.25 10.04
CA PRO A 546 7.49 23.79 10.55
C PRO A 546 7.23 25.17 9.95
N TYR A 547 5.99 25.46 9.60
CA TYR A 547 5.58 26.76 9.08
C TYR A 547 5.67 27.85 10.14
N GLN A 548 6.31 28.97 9.80
CA GLN A 548 6.53 30.11 10.69
C GLN A 548 5.56 31.27 10.42
N SER A 549 4.87 31.25 9.28
CA SER A 549 3.85 32.23 8.88
C SER A 549 2.73 31.54 8.10
N PHE A 550 1.59 32.22 7.93
CA PHE A 550 0.44 31.66 7.20
C PHE A 550 0.69 31.62 5.69
N GLU A 551 1.49 32.56 5.19
CA GLU A 551 1.92 32.64 3.79
C GLU A 551 2.84 31.49 3.40
N GLU A 552 3.54 30.87 4.37
CA GLU A 552 4.27 29.62 4.10
C GLU A 552 3.33 28.40 3.99
N ILE A 553 2.15 28.41 4.62
CA ILE A 553 1.14 27.35 4.48
C ILE A 553 0.48 27.46 3.11
N ASN A 554 0.06 28.67 2.73
CA ASN A 554 -0.53 28.95 1.43
C ASN A 554 -0.15 30.36 0.95
N SER A 555 0.40 30.44 -0.26
CA SER A 555 0.85 31.70 -0.85
C SER A 555 -0.28 32.64 -1.30
N ASP A 556 -1.53 32.14 -1.40
CA ASP A 556 -2.71 32.95 -1.68
C ASP A 556 -3.02 33.87 -0.48
N PRO A 557 -2.93 35.22 -0.63
CA PRO A 557 -3.16 36.15 0.47
C PRO A 557 -4.53 35.98 1.11
N GLU A 558 -5.58 35.64 0.36
CA GLU A 558 -6.90 35.46 0.95
C GLU A 558 -6.97 34.21 1.82
N VAL A 559 -6.32 33.12 1.41
CA VAL A 559 -6.29 31.87 2.21
C VAL A 559 -5.43 32.06 3.46
N ALA A 560 -4.26 32.69 3.32
CA ALA A 560 -3.38 33.03 4.44
C ALA A 560 -4.10 33.94 5.46
N ASP A 561 -4.86 34.93 4.98
CA ASP A 561 -5.65 35.82 5.83
C ASP A 561 -6.76 35.08 6.57
N GLN A 562 -7.50 34.19 5.91
CA GLN A 562 -8.51 33.37 6.58
C GLN A 562 -7.89 32.46 7.65
N LEU A 563 -6.76 31.80 7.36
CA LEU A 563 -6.04 31.01 8.36
C LEU A 563 -5.62 31.87 9.57
N ARG A 564 -5.17 33.11 9.33
CA ARG A 564 -4.78 34.05 10.38
C ARG A 564 -5.94 34.44 11.28
N HIS A 565 -7.10 34.75 10.69
CA HIS A 565 -8.31 35.09 11.45
C HIS A 565 -8.86 33.90 12.25
N LEU A 566 -8.69 32.67 11.74
CA LEU A 566 -9.18 31.46 12.39
C LEU A 566 -8.26 30.97 13.51
N TYR A 567 -6.94 30.96 13.31
CA TYR A 567 -6.01 30.25 14.20
C TYR A 567 -5.04 31.13 14.99
N GLU A 568 -4.95 32.42 14.68
CA GLU A 568 -4.05 33.44 15.27
C GLU A 568 -2.54 33.17 15.10
N HIS A 569 -2.09 31.91 15.16
CA HIS A 569 -0.72 31.47 14.99
C HIS A 569 -0.63 30.16 14.16
N PRO A 570 0.37 29.99 13.25
CA PRO A 570 0.50 28.80 12.40
C PRO A 570 0.56 27.46 13.16
N ASP A 571 1.21 27.41 14.33
CA ASP A 571 1.22 26.21 15.17
C ASP A 571 -0.15 25.80 15.74
N ASN A 572 -1.16 26.67 15.70
CA ASN A 572 -2.51 26.34 16.17
C ASN A 572 -3.37 25.72 15.05
N VAL A 573 -2.88 25.74 13.80
CA VAL A 573 -3.60 25.14 12.67
C VAL A 573 -3.70 23.64 12.88
N GLU A 574 -4.94 23.17 12.98
CA GLU A 574 -5.28 21.76 13.15
C GLU A 574 -4.75 20.93 11.98
N LEU A 575 -4.41 19.65 12.22
CA LEU A 575 -3.90 18.77 11.16
C LEU A 575 -4.83 18.73 9.94
N TYR A 576 -6.11 18.38 10.13
CA TYR A 576 -7.03 18.13 9.01
C TYR A 576 -7.33 19.39 8.18
N PRO A 577 -7.78 20.52 8.77
CA PRO A 577 -7.84 21.81 8.09
C PRO A 577 -6.53 22.23 7.43
N GLY A 578 -5.41 22.03 8.11
CA GLY A 578 -4.09 22.41 7.63
C GLY A 578 -3.69 21.70 6.34
N ILE A 579 -3.84 20.38 6.26
CA ILE A 579 -3.44 19.61 5.06
C ILE A 579 -4.35 19.84 3.85
N VAL A 580 -5.61 20.22 4.06
CA VAL A 580 -6.53 20.59 2.95
C VAL A 580 -6.25 22.01 2.46
N ALA A 581 -5.94 22.93 3.37
CA ALA A 581 -5.66 24.32 3.05
C ALA A 581 -4.22 24.56 2.52
N GLU A 582 -3.29 23.66 2.81
CA GLU A 582 -1.90 23.72 2.36
C GLU A 582 -1.80 23.87 0.85
N GLU A 583 -0.85 24.71 0.39
CA GLU A 583 -0.60 24.91 -1.03
C GLU A 583 -0.21 23.61 -1.74
N ALA A 584 -0.83 23.39 -2.90
CA ALA A 584 -0.53 22.26 -3.77
C ALA A 584 0.85 22.40 -4.43
N LYS A 585 1.59 21.31 -4.52
CA LYS A 585 2.87 21.28 -5.25
C LYS A 585 2.66 21.58 -6.73
N LYS A 586 3.62 22.29 -7.34
CA LYS A 586 3.66 22.44 -8.79
C LYS A 586 4.06 21.12 -9.46
N PRO A 587 3.45 20.75 -10.60
CA PRO A 587 3.84 19.58 -11.38
C PRO A 587 5.33 19.51 -11.70
N MET A 588 5.88 18.30 -11.74
CA MET A 588 7.28 18.01 -12.05
C MET A 588 7.38 16.63 -12.71
N ILE A 589 8.14 16.51 -13.80
CA ILE A 589 8.35 15.25 -14.54
C ILE A 589 9.84 14.86 -14.44
N PRO A 590 10.16 13.67 -13.90
CA PRO A 590 9.36 12.90 -12.94
C PRO A 590 9.32 13.61 -11.57
N GLY A 591 8.35 13.22 -10.74
CA GLY A 591 8.35 13.49 -9.29
C GLY A 591 7.03 14.00 -8.72
N VAL A 592 6.28 14.86 -9.42
CA VAL A 592 5.01 15.42 -8.93
C VAL A 592 3.94 15.29 -10.01
N GLY A 593 3.18 14.20 -9.93
CA GLY A 593 2.15 13.84 -10.91
C GLY A 593 0.75 14.23 -10.47
N ILE A 594 0.38 14.01 -9.21
CA ILE A 594 -0.96 14.36 -8.68
C ILE A 594 -0.99 15.69 -7.90
N ALA A 595 0.14 16.41 -7.87
CA ALA A 595 0.25 17.75 -7.29
C ALA A 595 -0.44 17.94 -5.90
N PRO A 596 -0.19 17.07 -4.89
CA PRO A 596 -0.82 17.23 -3.59
C PRO A 596 -0.12 18.31 -2.75
N GLY A 597 -0.65 18.62 -1.57
CA GLY A 597 0.03 19.47 -0.58
C GLY A 597 1.40 18.92 -0.17
N TYR A 598 2.29 19.79 0.31
CA TYR A 598 3.65 19.43 0.70
C TYR A 598 3.72 18.34 1.78
N THR A 599 2.89 18.46 2.81
CA THR A 599 2.80 17.53 3.93
C THR A 599 2.12 16.22 3.49
N VAL A 600 0.99 16.32 2.78
CA VAL A 600 0.27 15.15 2.22
C VAL A 600 1.19 14.31 1.34
N SER A 601 1.97 14.95 0.46
CA SER A 601 2.93 14.25 -0.42
C SER A 601 3.92 13.37 0.35
N ARG A 602 4.45 13.84 1.48
CA ARG A 602 5.43 13.11 2.28
C ARG A 602 4.79 11.99 3.10
N ALA A 603 3.60 12.24 3.67
CA ALA A 603 2.85 11.26 4.42
C ALA A 603 2.41 10.09 3.53
N VAL A 604 1.72 10.39 2.43
CA VAL A 604 1.18 9.41 1.48
C VAL A 604 2.25 8.44 0.96
N LEU A 605 3.44 8.94 0.60
CA LEU A 605 4.55 8.08 0.14
C LEU A 605 5.10 7.20 1.26
N SER A 606 5.09 7.66 2.52
CA SER A 606 5.51 6.84 3.67
C SER A 606 4.53 5.72 3.94
N ASP A 607 3.24 6.07 3.97
CA ASP A 607 2.19 5.12 4.29
C ASP A 607 2.02 4.07 3.18
N ALA A 608 2.19 4.47 1.92
CA ALA A 608 2.21 3.54 0.79
C ALA A 608 3.35 2.51 0.92
N VAL A 609 4.54 2.92 1.37
CA VAL A 609 5.64 1.98 1.64
C VAL A 609 5.29 1.05 2.79
N ALA A 610 4.72 1.57 3.89
CA ALA A 610 4.32 0.77 5.04
C ALA A 610 3.26 -0.28 4.70
N LEU A 611 2.21 0.10 3.95
CA LEU A 611 1.13 -0.79 3.51
C LEU A 611 1.65 -2.00 2.73
N VAL A 612 2.55 -1.76 1.78
CA VAL A 612 2.99 -2.80 0.84
C VAL A 612 4.14 -3.60 1.43
N ARG A 613 5.15 -2.93 2.00
CA ARG A 613 6.34 -3.58 2.55
C ARG A 613 6.03 -4.34 3.85
N GLY A 614 5.05 -3.85 4.61
CA GLY A 614 4.57 -4.49 5.84
C GLY A 614 3.72 -5.73 5.58
N ASP A 615 3.09 -5.86 4.41
CA ASP A 615 2.24 -7.01 4.07
C ASP A 615 3.07 -8.24 3.67
N ARG A 616 2.91 -9.32 4.42
CA ARG A 616 3.56 -10.60 4.16
C ARG A 616 3.19 -11.20 2.79
N PHE A 617 1.95 -11.04 2.37
CA PHE A 617 1.43 -11.59 1.10
C PHE A 617 1.80 -10.77 -0.13
N TYR A 618 2.38 -9.57 0.05
CA TYR A 618 3.01 -8.81 -1.03
C TYR A 618 4.54 -8.86 -1.00
N THR A 619 5.12 -9.50 0.01
CA THR A 619 6.57 -9.63 0.17
C THR A 619 6.96 -11.11 0.26
N LYS A 620 7.08 -11.68 1.47
CA LYS A 620 7.63 -13.03 1.70
C LYS A 620 6.80 -14.15 1.04
N GLU A 621 5.47 -14.02 1.03
CA GLU A 621 4.55 -15.03 0.50
C GLU A 621 4.09 -14.72 -0.93
N TYR A 622 4.57 -13.63 -1.55
CA TYR A 622 4.28 -13.29 -2.94
C TYR A 622 5.23 -14.03 -3.89
N ASN A 623 4.91 -15.29 -4.19
CA ASN A 623 5.74 -16.14 -5.06
C ASN A 623 4.88 -17.10 -5.89
N SER A 624 5.47 -17.66 -6.94
CA SER A 624 4.75 -18.56 -7.86
C SER A 624 4.33 -19.89 -7.23
N ARG A 625 4.90 -20.30 -6.08
CA ARG A 625 4.42 -21.50 -5.38
C ARG A 625 3.09 -21.26 -4.70
N ASN A 626 2.90 -20.09 -4.10
CA ASN A 626 1.64 -19.71 -3.48
C ASN A 626 0.58 -19.32 -4.51
N LEU A 627 0.97 -18.60 -5.57
CA LEU A 627 0.05 -18.10 -6.60
C LEU A 627 -0.14 -19.03 -7.81
N THR A 628 0.61 -20.12 -7.94
CA THR A 628 0.89 -20.87 -9.20
C THR A 628 1.76 -20.07 -10.18
N ASN A 629 2.46 -20.75 -11.09
CA ASN A 629 3.27 -20.05 -12.10
C ASN A 629 2.40 -19.23 -13.04
N TRP A 630 1.28 -19.81 -13.52
CA TRP A 630 0.34 -19.09 -14.37
C TRP A 630 -0.29 -17.90 -13.64
N GLY A 631 -0.78 -18.11 -12.41
CA GLY A 631 -1.44 -17.06 -11.64
C GLY A 631 -0.50 -15.92 -11.27
N TYR A 632 0.77 -16.23 -10.96
CA TYR A 632 1.81 -15.21 -10.76
C TYR A 632 1.97 -14.36 -12.02
N GLU A 633 2.15 -14.97 -13.19
CA GLU A 633 2.34 -14.27 -14.46
C GLU A 633 1.12 -13.46 -14.92
N GLU A 634 -0.09 -14.02 -14.76
CA GLU A 634 -1.34 -13.32 -15.11
C GLU A 634 -1.46 -12.01 -14.31
N ALA A 635 -1.10 -12.02 -13.03
CA ALA A 635 -1.10 -10.83 -12.19
C ALA A 635 0.14 -9.91 -12.38
N ASN A 636 1.29 -10.46 -12.81
CA ASN A 636 2.57 -9.75 -12.80
C ASN A 636 2.65 -8.62 -13.84
N TYR A 637 3.60 -7.71 -13.67
CA TYR A 637 3.96 -6.70 -14.65
C TYR A 637 5.14 -7.16 -15.51
N ASP A 638 5.28 -6.56 -16.69
CA ASP A 638 6.42 -6.73 -17.58
C ASP A 638 6.97 -5.35 -17.95
N LEU A 639 8.24 -5.08 -17.63
CA LEU A 639 8.87 -3.78 -17.86
C LEU A 639 9.05 -3.46 -19.34
N GLU A 640 9.07 -4.48 -20.21
CA GLU A 640 9.14 -4.31 -21.66
C GLU A 640 7.79 -3.87 -22.26
N ILE A 641 6.69 -4.10 -21.53
CA ILE A 641 5.35 -3.69 -21.92
C ILE A 641 4.95 -2.46 -21.12
N ASN A 642 4.88 -1.30 -21.76
CA ASN A 642 4.38 -0.07 -21.14
C ASN A 642 5.07 0.30 -19.82
N GLN A 643 6.38 0.02 -19.70
CA GLN A 643 7.18 0.28 -18.50
C GLN A 643 6.58 -0.39 -17.24
N GLY A 644 5.87 -1.50 -17.42
CA GLY A 644 5.24 -2.28 -16.35
C GLY A 644 3.79 -1.93 -16.05
N CYS A 645 3.15 -0.94 -16.70
CA CYS A 645 1.72 -0.68 -16.49
C CYS A 645 0.87 -1.92 -16.81
N VAL A 646 -0.11 -2.25 -15.96
CA VAL A 646 -0.88 -3.52 -16.05
C VAL A 646 -2.40 -3.35 -15.99
N PHE A 647 -2.94 -2.14 -15.89
CA PHE A 647 -4.39 -1.93 -15.84
C PHE A 647 -5.11 -2.56 -17.04
N TYR A 648 -4.46 -2.60 -18.22
CA TYR A 648 -5.01 -3.19 -19.43
C TYR A 648 -5.42 -4.66 -19.25
N LYS A 649 -4.72 -5.43 -18.41
CA LYS A 649 -5.08 -6.82 -18.11
C LYS A 649 -6.47 -6.89 -17.49
N LEU A 650 -6.78 -5.98 -16.55
CA LEU A 650 -8.10 -5.92 -15.93
C LEU A 650 -9.19 -5.54 -16.94
N ALA A 651 -8.96 -4.50 -17.75
CA ALA A 651 -9.91 -4.03 -18.75
C ALA A 651 -10.22 -5.09 -19.81
N LEU A 652 -9.18 -5.71 -20.39
CA LEU A 652 -9.32 -6.72 -21.45
C LEU A 652 -9.94 -8.03 -20.94
N ARG A 653 -9.74 -8.39 -19.67
CA ARG A 653 -10.39 -9.57 -19.07
C ARG A 653 -11.85 -9.31 -18.71
N ALA A 654 -12.17 -8.12 -18.21
CA ALA A 654 -13.52 -7.77 -17.80
C ALA A 654 -14.45 -7.50 -19.00
N PHE A 655 -13.93 -6.90 -20.07
CA PHE A 655 -14.67 -6.47 -21.26
C PHE A 655 -13.95 -6.81 -22.58
N PRO A 656 -13.69 -8.11 -22.85
CA PRO A 656 -12.88 -8.53 -24.00
C PRO A 656 -13.46 -8.16 -25.37
N GLN A 657 -14.75 -7.80 -25.45
CA GLN A 657 -15.42 -7.39 -26.68
C GLN A 657 -15.49 -5.86 -26.87
N TYR A 658 -15.00 -5.04 -25.95
CA TYR A 658 -15.15 -3.58 -26.04
C TYR A 658 -13.83 -2.82 -26.20
N PHE A 659 -12.73 -3.38 -25.71
CA PHE A 659 -11.41 -2.76 -25.80
C PHE A 659 -10.55 -3.45 -26.85
N LYS A 660 -10.01 -2.68 -27.79
CA LYS A 660 -8.90 -3.12 -28.64
C LYS A 660 -7.67 -3.44 -27.76
N GLN A 661 -6.84 -4.39 -28.20
CA GLN A 661 -5.64 -4.82 -27.45
C GLN A 661 -4.69 -3.66 -27.13
N ASN A 662 -4.59 -2.66 -28.02
CA ASN A 662 -3.77 -1.47 -27.86
C ASN A 662 -4.58 -0.20 -27.52
N SER A 663 -5.78 -0.34 -26.93
CA SER A 663 -6.61 0.82 -26.58
C SER A 663 -5.97 1.69 -25.49
N ILE A 664 -5.81 3.01 -25.75
CA ILE A 664 -5.28 3.93 -24.73
C ILE A 664 -6.16 3.98 -23.47
N PHE A 665 -7.48 3.76 -23.63
CA PHE A 665 -8.44 3.72 -22.52
C PHE A 665 -8.23 2.51 -21.59
N ALA A 666 -7.62 1.42 -22.09
CA ALA A 666 -7.28 0.27 -21.26
C ALA A 666 -5.89 0.41 -20.62
N HIS A 667 -4.92 0.98 -21.35
CA HIS A 667 -3.51 1.00 -20.94
C HIS A 667 -3.12 2.15 -20.01
N TYR A 668 -3.68 3.36 -20.20
CA TYR A 668 -3.34 4.52 -19.38
C TYR A 668 -4.60 5.27 -18.89
N PRO A 669 -5.56 4.59 -18.25
CA PRO A 669 -6.86 5.18 -17.92
C PRO A 669 -6.79 6.29 -16.88
N MET A 670 -5.69 6.39 -16.11
CA MET A 670 -5.54 7.34 -15.00
C MET A 670 -5.18 8.76 -15.46
N THR A 671 -4.89 8.97 -16.74
CA THR A 671 -4.70 10.28 -17.37
C THR A 671 -5.67 10.41 -18.53
N THR A 672 -6.21 11.60 -18.78
CA THR A 672 -7.23 11.76 -19.84
C THR A 672 -6.65 11.38 -21.21
N PRO A 673 -7.46 10.82 -22.14
CA PRO A 673 -6.96 10.39 -23.45
C PRO A 673 -6.32 11.52 -24.26
N SER A 674 -6.84 12.74 -24.14
CA SER A 674 -6.25 13.91 -24.80
C SER A 674 -4.84 14.21 -24.29
N ALA A 675 -4.62 14.15 -22.97
CA ALA A 675 -3.30 14.36 -22.38
C ALA A 675 -2.35 13.21 -22.67
N ASN A 676 -2.85 11.96 -22.65
CA ASN A 676 -2.07 10.79 -23.06
C ASN A 676 -1.60 10.91 -24.51
N ARG A 677 -2.40 11.50 -25.41
CA ARG A 677 -1.97 11.72 -26.79
C ARG A 677 -0.73 12.60 -26.89
N ASP A 678 -0.75 13.72 -26.17
CA ASP A 678 0.41 14.62 -26.13
C ASP A 678 1.63 13.95 -25.46
N ILE A 679 1.40 13.18 -24.39
CA ILE A 679 2.46 12.42 -23.71
C ILE A 679 3.07 11.38 -24.66
N MET A 680 2.26 10.51 -25.24
CA MET A 680 2.75 9.43 -26.11
C MET A 680 3.42 9.98 -27.36
N LYS A 681 2.94 11.10 -27.90
CA LYS A 681 3.62 11.81 -28.98
C LYS A 681 4.99 12.31 -28.57
N MET A 682 5.12 12.93 -27.40
CA MET A 682 6.40 13.38 -26.85
C MET A 682 7.36 12.21 -26.60
N LEU A 683 6.84 11.06 -26.18
CA LEU A 683 7.63 9.85 -25.93
C LEU A 683 7.96 9.06 -27.21
N GLY A 684 7.43 9.45 -28.36
CA GLY A 684 7.64 8.76 -29.65
C GLY A 684 6.82 7.47 -29.81
N ARG A 685 5.68 7.37 -29.11
CA ARG A 685 4.86 6.16 -28.93
C ARG A 685 3.38 6.37 -29.29
N GLU A 686 3.03 7.48 -29.96
CA GLU A 686 1.64 7.77 -30.34
C GLU A 686 1.04 6.65 -31.21
N GLU A 687 1.86 6.04 -32.07
CA GLU A 687 1.46 4.98 -33.01
C GLU A 687 1.27 3.61 -32.35
N ASP A 688 1.78 3.41 -31.12
CA ASP A 688 1.62 2.15 -30.39
C ASP A 688 0.16 1.92 -29.98
N PHE A 689 -0.65 2.98 -29.89
CA PHE A 689 -1.98 2.96 -29.29
C PHE A 689 -3.10 3.31 -30.27
N SER A 690 -4.23 2.64 -30.07
CA SER A 690 -5.52 3.06 -30.64
C SER A 690 -6.13 4.16 -29.79
N TRP A 691 -6.52 5.25 -30.46
CA TRP A 691 -7.19 6.41 -29.87
C TRP A 691 -8.72 6.35 -29.97
N ASP A 692 -9.24 5.31 -30.64
CA ASP A 692 -10.68 5.08 -30.77
C ASP A 692 -11.32 4.83 -29.39
N ARG A 693 -12.51 5.40 -29.21
CA ARG A 693 -13.34 5.08 -28.04
C ARG A 693 -13.68 3.58 -28.05
N PRO A 694 -13.75 2.93 -26.87
CA PRO A 694 -14.20 1.55 -26.76
C PRO A 694 -15.58 1.36 -27.40
N SER A 695 -15.74 0.29 -28.16
CA SER A 695 -16.99 -0.03 -28.86
C SER A 695 -17.13 -1.55 -29.02
N TYR A 696 -18.37 -2.04 -29.04
CA TYR A 696 -18.62 -3.47 -29.18
C TYR A 696 -18.00 -4.04 -30.47
N THR A 697 -17.19 -5.07 -30.28
CA THR A 697 -16.58 -5.89 -31.33
C THR A 697 -17.16 -7.29 -31.20
N PRO A 698 -17.92 -7.77 -32.22
CA PRO A 698 -18.50 -9.10 -32.21
C PRO A 698 -17.42 -10.19 -31.99
N PRO A 699 -17.73 -11.25 -31.21
CA PRO A 699 -16.82 -12.37 -31.09
C PRO A 699 -16.60 -13.03 -32.45
N ARG A 700 -15.35 -13.41 -32.71
CA ARG A 700 -14.97 -14.10 -33.93
C ARG A 700 -15.61 -15.48 -34.00
N THR A 701 -16.09 -15.86 -35.18
CA THR A 701 -16.68 -17.19 -35.42
C THR A 701 -15.66 -18.08 -36.12
N THR A 702 -15.18 -19.11 -35.43
CA THR A 702 -14.26 -20.09 -36.03
C THR A 702 -15.03 -21.10 -36.87
N LEU A 703 -14.59 -21.29 -38.12
CA LEU A 703 -15.15 -22.28 -39.03
C LEU A 703 -14.19 -23.45 -39.24
N PHE A 704 -14.73 -24.68 -39.13
CA PHE A 704 -13.95 -25.91 -39.26
C PHE A 704 -14.25 -26.70 -40.53
N ASP A 705 -15.39 -26.43 -41.19
CA ASP A 705 -15.82 -27.16 -42.37
C ASP A 705 -15.25 -26.55 -43.66
N TYR A 706 -14.63 -27.39 -44.49
CA TYR A 706 -13.96 -26.96 -45.73
C TYR A 706 -14.92 -26.28 -46.71
N ALA A 707 -16.13 -26.79 -46.89
CA ALA A 707 -17.09 -26.23 -47.84
C ALA A 707 -17.54 -24.83 -47.39
N ASN A 708 -17.74 -24.64 -46.08
CA ASN A 708 -18.06 -23.34 -45.51
C ASN A 708 -16.90 -22.34 -45.64
N VAL A 709 -15.68 -22.75 -45.33
CA VAL A 709 -14.48 -21.91 -45.48
C VAL A 709 -14.32 -21.46 -46.94
N ARG A 710 -14.40 -22.41 -47.88
CA ARG A 710 -14.27 -22.12 -49.32
C ARG A 710 -15.35 -21.14 -49.79
N ARG A 711 -16.61 -21.37 -49.42
CA ARG A 711 -17.74 -20.52 -49.81
C ARG A 711 -17.55 -19.06 -49.38
N ILE A 712 -17.02 -18.85 -48.19
CA ILE A 712 -16.79 -17.52 -47.63
C ILE A 712 -15.61 -16.83 -48.32
N LEU A 713 -14.51 -17.55 -48.56
CA LEU A 713 -13.37 -17.00 -49.29
C LEU A 713 -13.70 -16.64 -50.75
N GLU A 714 -14.66 -17.34 -51.37
CA GLU A 714 -15.15 -17.04 -52.72
C GLU A 714 -16.21 -15.92 -52.74
N ASP A 715 -16.91 -15.65 -51.63
CA ASP A 715 -17.98 -14.65 -51.51
C ASP A 715 -17.46 -13.31 -50.95
N SER A 716 -16.64 -12.63 -51.76
CA SER A 716 -16.15 -11.27 -51.47
C SER A 716 -17.23 -10.18 -51.39
N SER A 717 -18.49 -10.52 -51.70
CA SER A 717 -19.61 -9.58 -51.64
C SER A 717 -20.20 -9.46 -50.24
N ASN A 718 -20.20 -10.56 -49.49
CA ASN A 718 -20.71 -10.62 -48.11
C ASN A 718 -19.59 -10.68 -47.05
N PHE A 719 -18.41 -11.16 -47.42
CA PHE A 719 -17.29 -11.34 -46.50
C PHE A 719 -16.08 -10.54 -46.96
N ARG A 720 -15.48 -9.81 -46.01
CA ARG A 720 -14.27 -9.02 -46.21
C ARG A 720 -13.12 -9.62 -45.43
N VAL A 721 -11.93 -9.52 -46.00
CA VAL A 721 -10.68 -9.90 -45.36
C VAL A 721 -10.29 -8.83 -44.34
N ILE A 722 -10.04 -9.26 -43.10
CA ILE A 722 -9.75 -8.39 -41.95
C ILE A 722 -8.30 -8.48 -41.46
N TRP A 723 -7.41 -9.06 -42.28
CA TRP A 723 -6.01 -9.31 -41.91
C TRP A 723 -5.07 -8.17 -42.27
N ASP A 724 -5.54 -7.11 -42.93
CA ASP A 724 -4.72 -6.00 -43.42
C ASP A 724 -3.95 -5.32 -42.28
N GLU A 725 -4.63 -4.96 -41.20
CA GLU A 725 -4.00 -4.34 -40.03
C GLU A 725 -2.99 -5.29 -39.37
N ALA A 726 -3.35 -6.56 -39.20
CA ALA A 726 -2.49 -7.54 -38.55
C ALA A 726 -1.23 -7.86 -39.40
N THR A 727 -1.39 -8.03 -40.70
CA THR A 727 -0.28 -8.28 -41.63
C THR A 727 0.57 -7.03 -41.81
N GLY A 728 -0.04 -5.85 -41.89
CA GLY A 728 0.65 -4.57 -41.89
C GLY A 728 1.45 -4.30 -40.62
N TYR A 729 0.95 -4.73 -39.46
CA TYR A 729 1.67 -4.65 -38.19
C TYR A 729 2.89 -5.59 -38.17
N VAL A 730 2.72 -6.86 -38.55
CA VAL A 730 3.79 -7.87 -38.49
C VAL A 730 4.85 -7.68 -39.57
N PHE A 731 4.44 -7.35 -40.81
CA PHE A 731 5.32 -7.29 -41.97
C PHE A 731 5.63 -5.85 -42.43
N GLY A 732 5.20 -4.84 -41.67
CA GLY A 732 5.34 -3.43 -42.02
C GLY A 732 4.50 -3.04 -43.25
N LYS A 733 4.89 -1.94 -43.93
CA LYS A 733 4.14 -1.43 -45.11
C LYS A 733 3.87 -2.48 -46.18
N GLY A 734 4.81 -3.42 -46.40
CA GLY A 734 4.65 -4.50 -47.38
C GLY A 734 3.59 -5.53 -46.98
N GLY A 735 3.24 -5.63 -45.70
CA GLY A 735 2.19 -6.51 -45.19
C GLY A 735 0.79 -6.11 -45.64
N TYR A 736 0.51 -4.81 -45.78
CA TYR A 736 -0.77 -4.32 -46.29
C TYR A 736 -1.01 -4.75 -47.74
N ASP A 737 0.06 -4.96 -48.51
CA ASP A 737 0.05 -5.33 -49.93
C ASP A 737 0.40 -6.82 -50.14
N PHE A 738 0.12 -7.68 -49.15
CA PHE A 738 0.49 -9.10 -49.20
C PHE A 738 -0.72 -10.04 -49.26
N MET A 739 -0.99 -10.59 -50.45
CA MET A 739 -1.89 -11.72 -50.74
C MET A 739 -3.24 -11.71 -49.99
N LEU A 740 -3.24 -12.26 -48.78
CA LEU A 740 -4.41 -12.44 -47.91
C LEU A 740 -4.64 -11.22 -47.00
N SER A 741 -3.95 -10.11 -47.23
CA SER A 741 -4.06 -8.89 -46.41
C SER A 741 -5.31 -8.08 -46.74
N GLY A 742 -5.73 -7.94 -48.00
CA GLY A 742 -6.90 -7.09 -48.34
C GLY A 742 -7.76 -7.60 -49.50
N ASP A 743 -8.85 -6.91 -49.84
CA ASP A 743 -9.79 -7.35 -50.89
C ASP A 743 -9.67 -6.63 -52.23
N SER A 744 -8.61 -5.84 -52.42
CA SER A 744 -8.42 -5.13 -53.69
C SER A 744 -8.13 -6.11 -54.84
N PRO A 745 -8.37 -5.70 -56.12
CA PRO A 745 -8.05 -6.55 -57.28
C PRO A 745 -6.60 -7.04 -57.31
N PHE A 746 -5.69 -6.24 -56.74
CA PHE A 746 -4.29 -6.61 -56.56
C PHE A 746 -4.12 -7.85 -55.67
N HIS A 747 -4.76 -7.88 -54.51
CA HIS A 747 -4.75 -9.02 -53.59
C HIS A 747 -5.41 -10.25 -54.20
N ALA A 748 -6.56 -10.06 -54.86
CA ALA A 748 -7.25 -11.14 -55.56
C ALA A 748 -6.35 -11.81 -56.62
N ASN A 749 -5.67 -11.01 -57.44
CA ASN A 749 -4.72 -11.51 -58.45
C ASN A 749 -3.53 -12.25 -57.81
N GLN A 750 -3.00 -11.78 -56.70
CA GLN A 750 -1.93 -12.48 -55.99
C GLN A 750 -2.37 -13.87 -55.47
N ARG A 751 -3.63 -14.01 -55.00
CA ARG A 751 -4.18 -15.32 -54.58
C ARG A 751 -4.30 -16.32 -55.72
N TYR A 752 -4.58 -15.85 -56.95
CA TYR A 752 -4.66 -16.70 -58.13
C TYR A 752 -3.31 -17.30 -58.56
N HIS A 753 -2.19 -16.63 -58.23
CA HIS A 753 -0.85 -17.08 -58.62
C HIS A 753 -0.21 -18.07 -57.63
N VAL A 754 -0.87 -18.33 -56.49
CA VAL A 754 -0.42 -19.33 -55.53
C VAL A 754 -1.06 -20.68 -55.86
N PRO A 755 -0.28 -21.76 -56.04
CA PRO A 755 -0.83 -23.08 -56.29
C PRO A 755 -1.89 -23.42 -55.26
N SER A 756 -2.98 -24.07 -55.68
CA SER A 756 -4.08 -24.52 -54.83
C SER A 756 -3.67 -25.56 -53.76
N SER A 757 -2.38 -25.84 -53.59
CA SER A 757 -1.79 -26.59 -52.47
C SER A 757 -0.98 -25.69 -51.52
N SER A 758 -0.44 -24.57 -52.00
CA SER A 758 0.43 -23.65 -51.25
C SER A 758 -0.35 -22.58 -50.49
N ALA A 759 -1.50 -22.13 -51.00
CA ALA A 759 -2.41 -21.24 -50.27
C ALA A 759 -2.97 -21.93 -48.99
N TYR A 760 -3.05 -23.27 -49.03
CA TYR A 760 -3.44 -24.10 -47.89
C TYR A 760 -2.29 -24.39 -46.93
N MET A 761 -1.03 -24.32 -47.38
CA MET A 761 0.13 -24.56 -46.50
C MET A 761 0.34 -23.42 -45.49
N PHE A 762 -0.09 -22.20 -45.82
CA PHE A 762 -0.16 -21.08 -44.87
C PHE A 762 -1.36 -21.16 -43.90
N MET A 763 -2.29 -22.10 -44.13
CA MET A 763 -3.41 -22.40 -43.23
C MET A 763 -3.24 -23.74 -42.51
N ILE A 764 -2.22 -24.55 -42.83
CA ILE A 764 -2.07 -25.94 -42.38
C ILE A 764 -0.57 -26.26 -42.23
N ASP A 765 -0.01 -25.94 -41.07
CA ASP A 765 1.07 -26.74 -40.49
C ASP A 765 0.38 -27.83 -39.64
N PRO A 766 0.67 -29.14 -39.80
CA PRO A 766 0.04 -30.19 -38.99
C PRO A 766 0.29 -30.10 -37.48
N SER A 767 1.20 -29.22 -37.04
CA SER A 767 1.40 -28.86 -35.63
C SER A 767 0.52 -27.70 -35.15
N TRP A 768 -0.24 -27.06 -36.04
CA TRP A 768 -1.17 -25.96 -35.80
C TRP A 768 -2.49 -26.17 -36.57
N SER A 769 -3.58 -26.46 -35.84
CA SER A 769 -4.93 -26.59 -36.39
C SER A 769 -5.31 -25.40 -37.30
N ALA A 770 -6.02 -25.66 -38.40
CA ALA A 770 -6.42 -24.64 -39.37
C ALA A 770 -7.36 -23.57 -38.75
N PHE A 771 -7.13 -22.30 -39.06
CA PHE A 771 -7.98 -21.19 -38.60
C PHE A 771 -8.34 -20.24 -39.75
N VAL A 772 -9.60 -20.24 -40.18
CA VAL A 772 -10.21 -19.06 -40.79
C VAL A 772 -11.06 -18.42 -39.72
N VAL A 773 -10.57 -17.29 -39.23
CA VAL A 773 -11.20 -16.50 -38.18
C VAL A 773 -11.97 -15.38 -38.87
N LEU A 774 -13.30 -15.43 -38.79
CA LEU A 774 -14.20 -14.36 -39.26
C LEU A 774 -14.54 -13.42 -38.12
#